data_AF-A0A7X3LRV2-F1
#
_entry.id   AF-A0A7X3LRV2-F1
#
_cell.length_a   1.000
_cell.length_b   1.000
_cell.length_c   1.000
_cell.angle_alpha   90.00
_cell.angle_beta   90.00
_cell.angle_gamma   90.00
#
_symmetry.space_group_name_H-M   'P 1'
#
loop_
_entity.id
_entity.type
_entity.pdbx_description
1 polymer ?
#
loop_
_entity_poly.entity_id
_entity_poly.type
_entity_poly.pdbx_seq_one_letter_code
_entity_poly.pdbx_strand_id
1 'polypeptide(L)'
;MAFADIKPWEPEESVGTLWHRFITKVDARPSFPEAAVTLEAMKPRIGVLFRALGGQAGVEIAEAAGEVSSHRLSWLRKLGTPEETVARAAYDGETLALPPAIDLFPERKDNEALFVWLAASAAFAVEPEVRPRDLLRRDIAALRSANETVGRTLDACPGLLRVHERLAAATLAVRRRTKRPELEANLEAAVRALLGDRVPLSETAKIFRLVIRGQAPLDTVPSAPDGYCPVEPVPLWLDRRKAAMPEAAGERDDGASGTSAQKAGIRKKAKRRDSSEINKRDSLILNRFETILSWTQFMNINRRVEDDDAETARRAADDQQELGLGDVDQRPATKLAFDLDLAPKDVDRMALSGEKLVPEWDYRTGQYRKDACRILVSDADPSEAALSADDDPARRRRIAAVRRRFEALRPKRAILPRQVDGDELDMDQVVRSLVDIRASGEGSDRIFKRVVNAERDLAVATLIDVSRSTEAIVEERSVIDVAREALTAFGHGLQQTGDDHAIYAFSSLRRDKVFVNRCKAFGEAMGPAVERRIAALKPGFYTRLGAAVRHVSEELATRAASRRLLLVITDGKPNDIDHYEGRFGVEDTRKAVLEARRQGHAVFAVAIEAGTQAYLPYLFGRNGYALVPRPERLAEALPMIYRQLVTE
;
A
#
# COMPACT_ATOMS: atom_id res chain seq x y z
N MET A 1 -25.22 34.72 25.03
CA MET A 1 -26.69 34.63 24.87
C MET A 1 -26.98 34.44 23.39
N ALA A 2 -27.50 33.29 23.00
CA ALA A 2 -28.06 33.05 21.67
C ALA A 2 -29.24 32.09 21.83
N PHE A 3 -30.40 32.65 22.18
CA PHE A 3 -31.69 31.99 22.25
C PHE A 3 -32.31 31.95 20.85
N ALA A 4 -31.84 31.06 19.97
CA ALA A 4 -32.32 31.01 18.58
C ALA A 4 -33.05 29.71 18.19
N ASP A 5 -33.12 28.69 19.05
CA ASP A 5 -33.86 27.44 18.78
C ASP A 5 -34.77 27.06 19.95
N ILE A 6 -35.71 27.94 20.32
CA ILE A 6 -36.82 27.58 21.20
C ILE A 6 -38.09 27.80 20.37
N LYS A 7 -38.76 26.71 19.98
CA LYS A 7 -40.13 26.77 19.46
C LYS A 7 -41.07 26.87 20.69
N PRO A 8 -41.71 28.01 20.97
CA PRO A 8 -42.47 28.23 22.20
C PRO A 8 -43.74 27.38 22.32
N TRP A 9 -44.17 26.72 21.24
CA TRP A 9 -45.45 26.02 21.12
C TRP A 9 -45.35 24.49 21.29
N GLU A 10 -44.16 23.92 21.42
CA GLU A 10 -43.93 22.48 21.67
C GLU A 10 -42.86 22.29 22.75
N PRO A 11 -43.24 22.36 24.05
CA PRO A 11 -42.30 22.30 25.16
C PRO A 11 -41.54 20.97 25.26
N GLU A 12 -42.18 19.87 24.88
CA GLU A 12 -41.66 18.51 25.05
C GLU A 12 -40.58 18.14 24.01
N GLU A 13 -40.75 18.54 22.74
CA GLU A 13 -39.71 18.36 21.70
C GLU A 13 -38.53 19.31 21.90
N SER A 14 -38.78 20.55 22.32
CA SER A 14 -37.70 21.51 22.60
C SER A 14 -36.87 21.06 23.80
N VAL A 15 -37.52 20.58 24.88
CA VAL A 15 -36.84 20.00 26.06
C VAL A 15 -36.15 18.70 25.69
N GLY A 16 -36.74 17.85 24.84
CA GLY A 16 -36.13 16.61 24.35
C GLY A 16 -34.89 16.86 23.48
N THR A 17 -34.92 17.83 22.58
CA THR A 17 -33.78 18.20 21.71
C THR A 17 -32.68 18.91 22.50
N LEU A 18 -33.05 19.78 23.44
CA LEU A 18 -32.10 20.37 24.40
C LEU A 18 -31.52 19.29 25.33
N TRP A 19 -32.31 18.34 25.83
CA TRP A 19 -31.84 17.20 26.62
C TRP A 19 -30.92 16.30 25.81
N HIS A 20 -31.26 15.96 24.57
CA HIS A 20 -30.46 15.10 23.70
C HIS A 20 -29.14 15.78 23.33
N ARG A 21 -29.16 17.10 23.04
CA ARG A 21 -27.97 17.92 22.77
C ARG A 21 -27.14 18.23 24.03
N PHE A 22 -27.79 18.26 25.19
CA PHE A 22 -27.13 18.39 26.49
C PHE A 22 -26.49 17.05 26.89
N ILE A 23 -27.16 15.90 26.76
CA ILE A 23 -26.61 14.56 27.05
C ILE A 23 -25.50 14.17 26.07
N THR A 24 -25.60 14.51 24.78
CA THR A 24 -24.51 14.25 23.82
C THR A 24 -23.30 15.16 24.04
N LYS A 25 -23.45 16.31 24.71
CA LYS A 25 -22.33 17.21 25.09
C LYS A 25 -21.81 16.98 26.51
N VAL A 26 -22.70 16.61 27.43
CA VAL A 26 -22.36 16.24 28.81
C VAL A 26 -21.66 14.90 28.73
N ASP A 27 -20.42 14.87 29.20
CA ASP A 27 -19.61 13.65 29.18
C ASP A 27 -19.14 13.22 27.76
N ALA A 28 -19.04 14.11 26.77
CA ALA A 28 -18.29 13.89 25.52
C ALA A 28 -16.78 14.14 25.73
N ARG A 29 -15.92 13.44 24.97
CA ARG A 29 -14.45 13.60 25.11
C ARG A 29 -14.12 15.04 24.73
N PRO A 30 -13.25 15.76 25.47
CA PRO A 30 -12.89 17.11 25.07
C PRO A 30 -12.34 17.08 23.65
N SER A 31 -13.03 17.78 22.75
CA SER A 31 -12.69 17.94 21.35
C SER A 31 -12.56 19.43 21.12
N PHE A 32 -11.46 19.83 20.49
CA PHE A 32 -11.13 21.20 20.15
C PHE A 32 -11.00 21.32 18.62
N PRO A 33 -12.13 21.39 17.88
CA PRO A 33 -12.10 21.40 16.42
C PRO A 33 -11.27 22.53 15.82
N GLU A 34 -11.24 23.69 16.49
CA GLU A 34 -10.46 24.87 16.06
C GLU A 34 -8.93 24.64 16.15
N ALA A 35 -8.49 23.70 16.98
CA ALA A 35 -7.09 23.32 17.15
C ALA A 35 -6.72 22.01 16.44
N ALA A 36 -7.64 21.44 15.64
CA ALA A 36 -7.47 20.15 15.00
C ALA A 36 -6.32 20.14 13.98
N VAL A 37 -5.57 19.03 13.94
CA VAL A 37 -4.47 18.79 13.01
C VAL A 37 -4.75 17.50 12.26
N THR A 38 -4.66 17.53 10.93
CA THR A 38 -4.88 16.35 10.10
C THR A 38 -3.58 15.56 9.88
N LEU A 39 -3.71 14.25 9.75
CA LEU A 39 -2.60 13.36 9.42
C LEU A 39 -2.00 13.72 8.05
N GLU A 40 -2.85 14.05 7.07
CA GLU A 40 -2.42 14.41 5.71
C GLU A 40 -1.40 15.57 5.72
N ALA A 41 -1.67 16.62 6.50
CA ALA A 41 -0.77 17.75 6.64
C ALA A 41 0.56 17.38 7.32
N MET A 42 0.53 16.44 8.27
CA MET A 42 1.71 16.01 9.03
C MET A 42 2.51 14.90 8.36
N LYS A 43 1.91 14.14 7.42
CA LYS A 43 2.47 12.92 6.81
C LYS A 43 3.89 13.09 6.25
N PRO A 44 4.22 14.17 5.49
CA PRO A 44 5.59 14.36 5.00
C PRO A 44 6.60 14.57 6.14
N ARG A 45 6.23 15.37 7.15
CA ARG A 45 7.09 15.72 8.28
C ARG A 45 7.37 14.52 9.17
N ILE A 46 6.33 13.77 9.54
CA ILE A 46 6.47 12.56 10.37
C ILE A 46 7.16 11.42 9.60
N GLY A 47 6.95 11.32 8.28
CA GLY A 47 7.61 10.33 7.44
C GLY A 47 9.13 10.51 7.41
N VAL A 48 9.60 11.76 7.29
CA VAL A 48 11.03 12.09 7.36
C VAL A 48 11.58 11.80 8.77
N LEU A 49 10.89 12.26 9.81
CA LEU A 49 11.32 12.05 11.20
C LEU A 49 11.43 10.57 11.55
N PHE A 50 10.39 9.79 11.28
CA PHE A 50 10.36 8.35 11.57
C PHE A 50 11.55 7.63 10.94
N ARG A 51 11.83 7.92 9.66
CA ARG A 51 12.98 7.33 8.94
C ARG A 51 14.32 7.80 9.49
N ALA A 52 14.44 9.07 9.88
CA ALA A 52 15.67 9.63 10.45
C ALA A 52 16.00 9.01 11.82
N LEU A 53 14.99 8.64 12.60
CA LEU A 53 15.14 7.99 13.92
C LEU A 53 15.43 6.48 13.85
N GLY A 54 15.65 5.93 12.64
CA GLY A 54 15.91 4.50 12.45
C GLY A 54 14.67 3.67 12.12
N GLY A 55 13.51 4.31 11.94
CA GLY A 55 12.31 3.67 11.43
C GLY A 55 12.54 3.08 10.04
N GLN A 56 12.07 1.85 9.83
CA GLN A 56 12.36 1.10 8.61
C GLN A 56 11.64 1.69 7.39
N ALA A 57 12.35 1.82 6.26
CA ALA A 57 11.88 2.56 5.08
C ALA A 57 10.62 1.98 4.40
N GLY A 58 10.34 0.69 4.61
CA GLY A 58 9.16 -0.01 4.08
C GLY A 58 7.90 0.09 4.95
N VAL A 59 7.94 0.80 6.08
CA VAL A 59 6.75 1.01 6.93
C VAL A 59 5.80 2.03 6.29
N GLU A 60 4.55 1.64 6.13
CA GLU A 60 3.50 2.52 5.64
C GLU A 60 2.91 3.36 6.79
N ILE A 61 2.72 4.66 6.56
CA ILE A 61 1.99 5.53 7.49
C ILE A 61 0.56 5.69 6.96
N ALA A 62 -0.40 5.13 7.68
CA ALA A 62 -1.80 5.02 7.29
C ALA A 62 -2.74 5.62 8.34
N GLU A 63 -4.00 5.87 7.94
CA GLU A 63 -5.04 6.31 8.86
C GLU A 63 -5.59 5.16 9.69
N ALA A 64 -5.76 5.39 10.99
CA ALA A 64 -6.38 4.46 11.91
C ALA A 64 -7.90 4.49 11.74
N ALA A 65 -8.50 3.32 11.53
CA ALA A 65 -9.95 3.17 11.58
C ALA A 65 -10.47 3.44 13.00
N GLY A 66 -11.63 4.09 13.11
CA GLY A 66 -12.32 4.25 14.38
C GLY A 66 -12.73 2.89 14.94
N GLU A 67 -12.31 2.56 16.16
CA GLU A 67 -12.63 1.29 16.79
C GLU A 67 -13.46 1.47 18.06
N VAL A 68 -14.43 0.58 18.26
CA VAL A 68 -15.24 0.56 19.48
C VAL A 68 -14.34 0.31 20.69
N SER A 69 -14.26 1.31 21.56
CA SER A 69 -13.47 1.30 22.78
C SER A 69 -14.27 0.64 23.89
N SER A 70 -13.91 -0.59 24.27
CA SER A 70 -14.59 -1.38 25.31
C SER A 70 -14.37 -0.91 26.76
N HIS A 71 -13.83 0.30 26.96
CA HIS A 71 -13.65 0.90 28.28
C HIS A 71 -14.97 1.32 28.92
N ARG A 72 -14.99 1.47 30.25
CA ARG A 72 -16.20 1.81 31.01
C ARG A 72 -16.68 3.23 30.70
N LEU A 73 -17.82 3.34 30.03
CA LEU A 73 -18.55 4.59 29.82
C LEU A 73 -19.33 4.98 31.10
N SER A 74 -19.53 6.28 31.32
CA SER A 74 -20.39 6.75 32.40
C SER A 74 -21.86 6.42 32.12
N TRP A 75 -22.68 6.34 33.16
CA TRP A 75 -24.11 6.05 33.03
C TRP A 75 -24.86 7.09 32.17
N LEU A 76 -24.50 8.37 32.31
CA LEU A 76 -25.05 9.48 31.51
C LEU A 76 -24.66 9.37 30.03
N ARG A 77 -23.44 8.91 29.73
CA ARG A 77 -22.98 8.71 28.35
C ARG A 77 -23.57 7.45 27.70
N LYS A 78 -23.75 6.38 28.48
CA LYS A 78 -24.38 5.13 28.03
C LYS A 78 -25.83 5.35 27.56
N LEU A 79 -26.50 6.38 28.09
CA LEU A 79 -27.84 6.80 27.67
C LEU A 79 -27.87 7.57 26.33
N GLY A 80 -26.76 8.20 25.93
CA GLY A 80 -26.68 9.02 24.70
C GLY A 80 -25.84 8.42 23.56
N THR A 81 -24.87 7.54 23.85
CA THR A 81 -24.06 6.85 22.84
C THR A 81 -23.62 5.49 23.42
N PRO A 82 -24.20 4.37 22.96
CA PRO A 82 -23.96 3.06 23.58
C PRO A 82 -22.54 2.51 23.37
N GLU A 83 -21.83 2.97 22.32
CA GLU A 83 -20.47 2.54 21.97
C GLU A 83 -19.60 3.74 21.53
N GLU A 84 -18.42 3.94 22.13
CA GLU A 84 -17.50 5.03 21.74
C GLU A 84 -16.45 4.52 20.75
N THR A 85 -16.43 5.08 19.54
CA THR A 85 -15.39 4.79 18.54
C THR A 85 -14.19 5.72 18.74
N VAL A 86 -13.00 5.14 18.86
CA VAL A 86 -11.73 5.88 19.02
C VAL A 86 -10.77 5.41 17.93
N ALA A 87 -10.29 6.34 17.09
CA ALA A 87 -9.16 6.09 16.21
C ALA A 87 -7.89 6.02 17.06
N ARG A 88 -7.39 4.81 17.33
CA ARG A 88 -6.23 4.59 18.19
C ARG A 88 -4.95 4.54 17.35
N ALA A 89 -3.91 5.21 17.81
CA ALA A 89 -2.59 5.09 17.22
C ALA A 89 -2.03 3.69 17.49
N ALA A 90 -1.65 2.96 16.44
CA ALA A 90 -1.17 1.60 16.54
C ALA A 90 0.02 1.36 15.62
N TYR A 91 0.92 0.47 16.05
CA TYR A 91 2.06 0.06 15.26
C TYR A 91 2.22 -1.46 15.31
N ASP A 92 2.28 -2.10 14.15
CA ASP A 92 2.39 -3.55 14.00
C ASP A 92 3.73 -4.03 13.38
N GLY A 93 4.64 -3.09 13.12
CA GLY A 93 5.93 -3.36 12.45
C GLY A 93 5.92 -3.11 10.94
N GLU A 94 4.76 -3.09 10.31
CA GLU A 94 4.57 -2.88 8.86
C GLU A 94 3.82 -1.59 8.56
N THR A 95 2.86 -1.25 9.40
CA THR A 95 2.01 -0.07 9.28
C THR A 95 1.99 0.69 10.60
N LEU A 96 2.30 1.98 10.52
CA LEU A 96 2.04 2.96 11.56
C LEU A 96 0.68 3.59 11.29
N ALA A 97 -0.35 3.11 11.99
CA ALA A 97 -1.70 3.62 11.91
C ALA A 97 -1.87 4.79 12.89
N LEU A 98 -2.19 5.97 12.39
CA LEU A 98 -2.38 7.18 13.19
C LEU A 98 -3.78 7.75 13.01
N PRO A 99 -4.36 8.44 14.01
CA PRO A 99 -5.67 9.06 13.87
C PRO A 99 -5.72 10.01 12.65
N PRO A 100 -6.82 10.02 11.87
CA PRO A 100 -6.92 10.88 10.68
C PRO A 100 -6.86 12.37 11.04
N ALA A 101 -7.37 12.73 12.21
CA ALA A 101 -7.19 14.04 12.83
C ALA A 101 -6.98 13.89 14.34
N ILE A 102 -6.22 14.81 14.91
CA ILE A 102 -6.04 14.96 16.36
C ILE A 102 -6.57 16.34 16.76
N ASP A 103 -7.58 16.35 17.62
CA ASP A 103 -8.28 17.52 18.15
C ASP A 103 -8.38 17.48 19.70
N LEU A 104 -7.46 16.75 20.33
CA LEU A 104 -7.53 16.40 21.76
C LEU A 104 -7.14 17.55 22.69
N PHE A 105 -6.22 18.42 22.26
CA PHE A 105 -5.69 19.51 23.08
C PHE A 105 -6.16 20.88 22.57
N PRO A 106 -6.31 21.87 23.48
CA PRO A 106 -6.73 23.23 23.11
C PRO A 106 -5.70 23.98 22.27
N GLU A 107 -4.41 23.64 22.41
CA GLU A 107 -3.34 24.23 21.61
C GLU A 107 -3.02 23.36 20.39
N ARG A 108 -3.11 23.96 19.19
CA ARG A 108 -2.74 23.29 17.93
C ARG A 108 -1.31 22.72 17.96
N LYS A 109 -0.38 23.42 18.61
CA LYS A 109 1.03 22.98 18.75
C LYS A 109 1.16 21.65 19.50
N ASP A 110 0.25 21.35 20.42
CA ASP A 110 0.25 20.09 21.17
C ASP A 110 -0.36 18.95 20.37
N ASN A 111 -1.37 19.22 19.56
CA ASN A 111 -1.91 18.24 18.60
C ASN A 111 -0.85 17.88 17.53
N GLU A 112 -0.09 18.86 17.02
CA GLU A 112 1.06 18.62 16.12
C GLU A 112 2.18 17.82 16.82
N ALA A 113 2.50 18.19 18.06
CA ALA A 113 3.52 17.51 18.84
C ALA A 113 3.14 16.05 19.17
N LEU A 114 1.85 15.75 19.31
CA LEU A 114 1.38 14.38 19.53
C LEU A 114 1.68 13.49 18.31
N PHE A 115 1.46 13.97 17.08
CA PHE A 115 1.85 13.21 15.87
C PHE A 115 3.36 12.96 15.82
N VAL A 116 4.17 13.97 16.15
CA VAL A 116 5.63 13.85 16.21
C VAL A 116 6.06 12.82 17.26
N TRP A 117 5.44 12.86 18.45
CA TRP A 117 5.70 11.91 19.53
C TRP A 117 5.32 10.47 19.15
N LEU A 118 4.16 10.28 18.53
CA LEU A 118 3.70 8.96 18.07
C LEU A 118 4.61 8.39 16.98
N ALA A 119 5.07 9.23 16.03
CA ALA A 119 6.04 8.80 15.03
C ALA A 119 7.40 8.45 15.65
N ALA A 120 7.90 9.26 16.59
CA ALA A 120 9.16 8.99 17.27
C ALA A 120 9.09 7.70 18.11
N SER A 121 8.03 7.52 18.90
CA SER A 121 7.83 6.33 19.72
C SER A 121 7.66 5.06 18.89
N ALA A 122 7.10 5.14 17.67
CA ALA A 122 7.01 4.01 16.77
C ALA A 122 8.38 3.48 16.33
N ALA A 123 9.37 4.37 16.15
CA ALA A 123 10.73 3.97 15.76
C ALA A 123 11.44 3.16 16.86
N PHE A 124 11.07 3.32 18.13
CA PHE A 124 11.66 2.63 19.28
C PHE A 124 10.71 1.64 19.97
N ALA A 125 9.61 1.25 19.29
CA ALA A 125 8.55 0.44 19.88
C ALA A 125 8.98 -1.00 20.22
N VAL A 126 8.71 -1.42 21.46
CA VAL A 126 9.13 -2.74 21.99
C VAL A 126 8.03 -3.78 21.91
N GLU A 127 8.33 -4.97 21.39
CA GLU A 127 7.34 -6.05 21.31
C GLU A 127 6.96 -6.65 22.67
N PRO A 128 5.65 -6.75 23.01
CA PRO A 128 5.25 -7.43 24.22
C PRO A 128 5.61 -8.92 24.13
N GLU A 129 6.42 -9.39 25.08
CA GLU A 129 6.92 -10.77 25.14
C GLU A 129 5.78 -11.80 25.26
N VAL A 130 4.70 -11.46 25.95
CA VAL A 130 3.57 -12.37 26.24
C VAL A 130 2.24 -11.63 26.08
N ARG A 131 1.24 -12.32 25.50
CA ARG A 131 -0.17 -11.88 25.50
C ARG A 131 -1.02 -12.79 26.39
N PRO A 132 -1.26 -12.42 27.65
CA PRO A 132 -2.14 -13.16 28.55
C PRO A 132 -3.57 -13.24 27.99
N ARG A 133 -4.27 -14.34 28.30
CA ARG A 133 -5.71 -14.50 28.00
C ARG A 133 -6.58 -13.60 28.88
N ASP A 134 -6.14 -13.36 30.11
CA ASP A 134 -6.80 -12.50 31.08
C ASP A 134 -6.74 -11.02 30.66
N LEU A 135 -7.88 -10.32 30.75
CA LEU A 135 -8.03 -8.94 30.26
C LEU A 135 -7.21 -7.93 31.07
N LEU A 136 -7.13 -8.08 32.39
CA LEU A 136 -6.38 -7.17 33.25
C LEU A 136 -4.87 -7.34 33.04
N ARG A 137 -4.41 -8.60 33.00
CA ARG A 137 -3.00 -8.91 32.70
C ARG A 137 -2.60 -8.45 31.30
N ARG A 138 -3.52 -8.53 30.33
CA ARG A 138 -3.32 -8.01 28.97
C ARG A 138 -3.16 -6.49 28.95
N ASP A 139 -4.00 -5.75 29.68
CA ASP A 139 -3.87 -4.30 29.78
C ASP A 139 -2.55 -3.90 30.46
N ILE A 140 -2.17 -4.57 31.54
CA ILE A 140 -0.89 -4.31 32.22
C ILE A 140 0.31 -4.65 31.34
N ALA A 141 0.25 -5.72 30.55
CA ALA A 141 1.29 -6.05 29.58
C ALA A 141 1.40 -4.99 28.48
N ALA A 142 0.27 -4.47 27.98
CA ALA A 142 0.26 -3.37 27.02
C ALA A 142 0.84 -2.07 27.62
N LEU A 143 0.47 -1.74 28.85
CA LEU A 143 0.99 -0.59 29.59
C LEU A 143 2.50 -0.73 29.86
N ARG A 144 2.99 -1.94 30.15
CA ARG A 144 4.42 -2.22 30.32
C ARG A 144 5.20 -1.95 29.03
N SER A 145 4.75 -2.51 27.91
CA SER A 145 5.35 -2.28 26.59
C SER A 145 5.33 -0.80 26.19
N ALA A 146 4.23 -0.09 26.49
CA ALA A 146 4.15 1.35 26.29
C ALA A 146 5.16 2.11 27.16
N ASN A 147 5.25 1.83 28.47
CA ASN A 147 6.19 2.47 29.38
C ASN A 147 7.65 2.23 28.97
N GLU A 148 7.99 1.01 28.54
CA GLU A 148 9.32 0.69 28.04
C GLU A 148 9.63 1.44 26.74
N THR A 149 8.67 1.51 25.81
CA THR A 149 8.79 2.27 24.56
C THR A 149 9.03 3.76 24.84
N VAL A 150 8.31 4.35 25.81
CA VAL A 150 8.54 5.73 26.25
C VAL A 150 9.96 5.90 26.77
N GLY A 151 10.43 5.00 27.63
CA GLY A 151 11.80 5.02 28.15
C GLY A 151 12.85 5.00 27.05
N ARG A 152 12.79 4.01 26.14
CA ARG A 152 13.73 3.88 25.01
C ARG A 152 13.69 5.10 24.09
N THR A 153 12.51 5.67 23.86
CA THR A 153 12.35 6.87 23.02
C THR A 153 13.03 8.08 23.66
N LEU A 154 12.88 8.27 24.98
CA LEU A 154 13.48 9.39 25.69
C LEU A 154 15.00 9.23 25.86
N ASP A 155 15.49 8.00 26.05
CA ASP A 155 16.91 7.70 26.11
C ASP A 155 17.60 7.98 24.76
N ALA A 156 16.96 7.59 23.65
CA ALA A 156 17.47 7.85 22.31
C ALA A 156 17.29 9.31 21.86
N CYS A 157 16.22 9.97 22.30
CA CYS A 157 15.83 11.33 21.89
C CYS A 157 15.57 12.24 23.09
N PRO A 158 16.61 12.68 23.83
CA PRO A 158 16.43 13.49 25.05
C PRO A 158 15.77 14.84 24.79
N GLY A 159 15.86 15.38 23.56
CA GLY A 159 15.18 16.60 23.15
C GLY A 159 13.65 16.51 23.18
N LEU A 160 13.07 15.29 23.16
CA LEU A 160 11.63 15.08 23.26
C LEU A 160 11.12 15.08 24.70
N LEU A 161 11.99 15.10 25.71
CA LEU A 161 11.59 15.02 27.13
C LEU A 161 10.59 16.12 27.51
N ARG A 162 10.90 17.38 27.18
CA ARG A 162 10.01 18.53 27.47
C ARG A 162 8.68 18.42 26.72
N VAL A 163 8.69 17.86 25.51
CA VAL A 163 7.48 17.65 24.72
C VAL A 163 6.62 16.56 25.36
N HIS A 164 7.23 15.44 25.76
CA HIS A 164 6.54 14.35 26.44
C HIS A 164 5.92 14.80 27.76
N GLU A 165 6.66 15.52 28.62
CA GLU A 165 6.13 16.05 29.89
C GLU A 165 4.94 16.98 29.68
N ARG A 166 5.03 17.87 28.68
CA ARG A 166 3.94 18.78 28.32
C ARG A 166 2.71 18.03 27.82
N LEU A 167 2.88 17.06 26.92
CA LEU A 167 1.80 16.22 26.40
C LEU A 167 1.19 15.33 27.49
N ALA A 168 1.99 14.83 28.42
CA ALA A 168 1.51 14.02 29.55
C ALA A 168 0.65 14.87 30.51
N ALA A 169 1.08 16.09 30.82
CA ALA A 169 0.29 17.04 31.60
C ALA A 169 -1.02 17.44 30.89
N ALA A 170 -0.97 17.74 29.59
CA ALA A 170 -2.14 18.05 28.79
C ALA A 170 -3.13 16.86 28.74
N THR A 171 -2.60 15.65 28.64
CA THR A 171 -3.42 14.42 28.66
C THR A 171 -4.06 14.20 30.02
N LEU A 172 -3.35 14.44 31.12
CA LEU A 172 -3.90 14.37 32.47
C LEU A 172 -5.03 15.37 32.70
N ALA A 173 -4.94 16.57 32.13
CA ALA A 173 -5.97 17.61 32.23
C ALA A 173 -7.26 17.22 31.49
N VAL A 174 -7.13 16.55 30.34
CA VAL A 174 -8.25 16.12 29.49
C VAL A 174 -8.82 14.76 29.95
N ARG A 175 -8.06 13.97 30.72
CA ARG A 175 -8.43 12.62 31.17
C ARG A 175 -9.43 12.65 32.32
N ARG A 176 -10.53 11.91 32.15
CA ARG A 176 -11.69 11.96 33.05
C ARG A 176 -11.44 11.29 34.40
N ARG A 177 -12.16 11.78 35.40
CA ARG A 177 -12.27 11.16 36.74
C ARG A 177 -13.67 10.59 36.90
N THR A 178 -13.94 9.42 36.32
CA THR A 178 -15.21 8.70 36.53
C THR A 178 -15.15 7.83 37.78
N LYS A 179 -16.31 7.59 38.42
CA LYS A 179 -16.40 6.57 39.48
C LYS A 179 -16.25 5.19 38.82
N ARG A 180 -15.26 4.42 39.27
CA ARG A 180 -14.92 3.08 38.75
C ARG A 180 -14.85 2.08 39.91
N PRO A 181 -15.05 0.79 39.66
CA PRO A 181 -14.76 -0.27 40.63
C PRO A 181 -13.32 -0.17 41.15
N GLU A 182 -13.08 -0.64 42.37
CA GLU A 182 -11.81 -0.45 43.10
C GLU A 182 -10.58 -0.89 42.29
N LEU A 183 -10.65 -2.03 41.61
CA LEU A 183 -9.54 -2.55 40.79
C LEU A 183 -9.23 -1.66 39.58
N GLU A 184 -10.26 -1.23 38.85
CA GLU A 184 -10.14 -0.32 37.70
C GLU A 184 -9.68 1.08 38.14
N ALA A 185 -10.12 1.54 39.32
CA ALA A 185 -9.67 2.80 39.92
C ALA A 185 -8.20 2.74 40.31
N ASN A 186 -7.73 1.62 40.87
CA ASN A 186 -6.32 1.40 41.20
C ASN A 186 -5.43 1.35 39.95
N LEU A 187 -5.89 0.70 38.87
CA LEU A 187 -5.18 0.69 37.59
C LEU A 187 -5.14 2.08 36.94
N GLU A 188 -6.25 2.80 36.95
CA GLU A 188 -6.33 4.18 36.47
C GLU A 188 -5.42 5.11 37.27
N ALA A 189 -5.36 4.97 38.60
CA ALA A 189 -4.45 5.72 39.46
C ALA A 189 -2.98 5.44 39.09
N ALA A 190 -2.62 4.18 38.81
CA ALA A 190 -1.29 3.82 38.34
C ALA A 190 -0.97 4.47 36.97
N VAL A 191 -1.91 4.47 36.02
CA VAL A 191 -1.77 5.15 34.72
C VAL A 191 -1.57 6.65 34.88
N ARG A 192 -2.37 7.30 35.74
CA ARG A 192 -2.23 8.74 36.03
C ARG A 192 -0.88 9.06 36.66
N ALA A 193 -0.39 8.21 37.57
CA ALA A 193 0.93 8.37 38.17
C ALA A 193 2.08 8.19 37.14
N LEU A 194 1.90 7.36 36.10
CA LEU A 194 2.86 7.25 35.00
C LEU A 194 2.87 8.50 34.11
N LEU A 195 1.73 9.18 33.98
CA LEU A 195 1.63 10.48 33.28
C LEU A 195 2.14 11.66 34.13
N GLY A 196 2.53 11.45 35.40
CA GLY A 196 3.10 12.47 36.28
C GLY A 196 2.16 13.02 37.36
N ASP A 197 0.98 12.43 37.55
CA ASP A 197 0.08 12.81 38.64
C ASP A 197 0.71 12.48 40.02
N ARG A 198 0.60 13.40 40.98
CA ARG A 198 1.26 13.32 42.30
C ARG A 198 0.32 12.87 43.42
N VAL A 199 -0.87 12.37 43.08
CA VAL A 199 -1.83 11.85 44.06
C VAL A 199 -1.26 10.59 44.74
N PRO A 200 -1.35 10.48 46.09
CA PRO A 200 -0.94 9.28 46.81
C PRO A 200 -1.65 8.03 46.28
N LEU A 201 -0.87 6.99 45.99
CA LEU A 201 -1.38 5.70 45.49
C LEU A 201 -1.73 4.76 46.64
N SER A 202 -2.80 3.98 46.47
CA SER A 202 -3.09 2.81 47.30
C SER A 202 -2.00 1.73 47.13
N GLU A 203 -1.90 0.79 48.07
CA GLU A 203 -0.93 -0.32 47.97
C GLU A 203 -1.09 -1.12 46.67
N THR A 204 -2.32 -1.44 46.28
CA THR A 204 -2.62 -2.14 45.02
C THR A 204 -2.19 -1.34 43.80
N ALA A 205 -2.41 -0.02 43.78
CA ALA A 205 -1.98 0.84 42.68
C ALA A 205 -0.45 0.97 42.61
N LYS A 206 0.25 0.94 43.76
CA LYS A 206 1.72 0.86 43.80
C LYS A 206 2.22 -0.44 43.17
N ILE A 207 1.60 -1.58 43.49
CA ILE A 207 1.93 -2.88 42.89
C ILE A 207 1.73 -2.83 41.37
N PHE A 208 0.59 -2.35 40.87
CA PHE A 208 0.37 -2.21 39.43
C PHE A 208 1.42 -1.33 38.76
N ARG A 209 1.79 -0.20 39.38
CA ARG A 209 2.86 0.67 38.87
C ARG A 209 4.22 -0.04 38.80
N LEU A 210 4.58 -0.83 39.82
CA LEU A 210 5.82 -1.62 39.82
C LEU A 210 5.82 -2.65 38.69
N VAL A 211 4.70 -3.35 38.50
CA VAL A 211 4.53 -4.34 37.42
C VAL A 211 4.60 -3.68 36.05
N ILE A 212 3.96 -2.52 35.85
CA ILE A 212 4.02 -1.77 34.58
C ILE A 212 5.45 -1.29 34.29
N ARG A 213 6.22 -0.90 35.31
CA ARG A 213 7.63 -0.50 35.17
C ARG A 213 8.60 -1.67 34.94
N GLY A 214 8.11 -2.91 34.90
CA GLY A 214 8.95 -4.10 34.78
C GLY A 214 9.73 -4.45 36.05
N GLN A 215 9.41 -3.83 37.18
CA GLN A 215 10.09 -4.05 38.47
C GLN A 215 9.50 -5.22 39.26
N ALA A 216 8.41 -5.82 38.77
CA ALA A 216 7.76 -7.00 39.34
C ALA A 216 7.17 -7.90 38.22
N PRO A 217 7.07 -9.22 38.42
CA PRO A 217 6.54 -10.14 37.42
C PRO A 217 5.03 -9.98 37.24
N LEU A 218 4.51 -10.32 36.06
CA LEU A 218 3.09 -10.12 35.70
C LEU A 218 2.14 -10.97 36.57
N ASP A 219 2.62 -12.09 37.12
CA ASP A 219 1.85 -13.00 37.97
C ASP A 219 1.54 -12.45 39.36
N THR A 220 2.16 -11.34 39.77
CA THR A 220 1.78 -10.60 40.99
C THR A 220 0.42 -9.93 40.86
N VAL A 221 -0.11 -9.80 39.65
CA VAL A 221 -1.43 -9.22 39.38
C VAL A 221 -2.49 -10.32 39.48
N PRO A 222 -3.58 -10.10 40.25
CA PRO A 222 -4.70 -11.04 40.28
C PRO A 222 -5.37 -11.17 38.90
N SER A 223 -6.16 -12.22 38.71
CA SER A 223 -7.01 -12.34 37.51
C SER A 223 -8.11 -11.28 37.50
N ALA A 224 -8.57 -10.92 36.31
CA ALA A 224 -9.66 -9.98 36.12
C ALA A 224 -10.96 -10.50 36.75
N PRO A 225 -11.66 -9.69 37.56
CA PRO A 225 -12.98 -10.04 38.07
C PRO A 225 -14.03 -10.02 36.97
N ASP A 226 -15.15 -10.72 37.19
CA ASP A 226 -16.29 -10.70 36.29
C ASP A 226 -16.80 -9.26 36.08
N GLY A 227 -16.96 -8.85 34.81
CA GLY A 227 -17.37 -7.49 34.46
C GLY A 227 -16.26 -6.43 34.43
N TYR A 228 -14.98 -6.85 34.42
CA TYR A 228 -13.84 -5.96 34.16
C TYR A 228 -13.93 -5.30 32.77
N CYS A 229 -13.80 -3.98 32.73
CA CYS A 229 -13.67 -3.23 31.48
C CYS A 229 -12.23 -2.76 31.26
N PRO A 230 -11.68 -2.90 30.03
CA PRO A 230 -10.33 -2.44 29.73
C PRO A 230 -10.08 -0.96 30.02
N VAL A 231 -8.81 -0.63 30.26
CA VAL A 231 -8.37 0.74 30.56
C VAL A 231 -8.67 1.70 29.41
N GLU A 232 -9.04 2.94 29.76
CA GLU A 232 -9.19 4.00 28.79
C GLU A 232 -7.85 4.27 28.08
N PRO A 233 -7.80 4.21 26.73
CA PRO A 233 -6.57 4.39 25.97
C PRO A 233 -5.89 5.72 26.28
N VAL A 234 -4.57 5.69 26.40
CA VAL A 234 -3.76 6.88 26.57
C VAL A 234 -3.26 7.32 25.19
N PRO A 235 -3.63 8.52 24.71
CA PRO A 235 -3.25 9.00 23.37
C PRO A 235 -1.75 9.06 23.11
N LEU A 236 -0.93 9.21 24.15
CA LEU A 236 0.54 9.23 24.05
C LEU A 236 1.16 7.84 23.80
N TRP A 237 0.41 6.76 24.05
CA TRP A 237 0.94 5.41 24.07
C TRP A 237 0.43 4.63 22.87
N LEU A 238 1.36 4.19 22.02
CA LEU A 238 1.06 3.38 20.86
C LEU A 238 0.54 2.00 21.28
N ASP A 239 -0.56 1.58 20.67
CA ASP A 239 -1.06 0.21 20.80
C ASP A 239 -0.25 -0.71 19.87
N ARG A 240 0.53 -1.64 20.44
CA ARG A 240 1.25 -2.63 19.65
C ARG A 240 0.35 -3.81 19.32
N ARG A 241 -0.07 -3.88 18.07
CA ARG A 241 -0.87 -5.00 17.55
C ARG A 241 0.02 -5.96 16.78
N LYS A 242 -0.14 -7.26 17.03
CA LYS A 242 0.41 -8.28 16.14
C LYS A 242 -0.41 -8.22 14.87
N ALA A 243 0.24 -8.15 13.70
CA ALA A 243 -0.42 -8.43 12.44
C ALA A 243 -1.15 -9.78 12.59
N ALA A 244 -2.45 -9.83 12.31
CA ALA A 244 -3.19 -11.08 12.40
C ALA A 244 -2.59 -12.05 11.37
N MET A 245 -2.02 -13.17 11.82
CA MET A 245 -1.94 -14.37 10.98
C MET A 245 -3.39 -14.87 10.86
N PRO A 246 -3.93 -15.05 9.65
CA PRO A 246 -5.11 -15.88 9.50
C PRO A 246 -4.68 -17.32 9.77
N GLU A 247 -5.32 -17.98 10.74
CA GLU A 247 -5.22 -19.43 10.88
C GLU A 247 -5.70 -20.09 9.58
N ALA A 248 -5.00 -21.15 9.15
CA ALA A 248 -5.34 -21.92 7.98
C ALA A 248 -6.77 -22.48 8.11
N ALA A 249 -7.72 -21.88 7.40
CA ALA A 249 -9.08 -22.39 7.30
C ALA A 249 -9.07 -23.61 6.38
N GLY A 250 -9.39 -24.77 6.96
CA GLY A 250 -9.60 -26.02 6.23
C GLY A 250 -10.77 -25.92 5.25
N GLU A 251 -10.66 -26.74 4.21
CA GLU A 251 -11.56 -26.93 3.09
C GLU A 251 -13.04 -26.99 3.49
N ARG A 252 -13.88 -26.21 2.78
CA ARG A 252 -15.26 -26.59 2.44
C ARG A 252 -15.82 -25.72 1.30
N ASP A 253 -16.65 -26.40 0.54
CA ASP A 253 -17.19 -26.17 -0.80
C ASP A 253 -18.27 -25.08 -0.88
N ASP A 254 -18.21 -24.32 -1.98
CA ASP A 254 -19.20 -23.54 -2.73
C ASP A 254 -20.27 -22.65 -2.06
N GLY A 255 -20.31 -21.39 -2.55
CA GLY A 255 -21.56 -20.88 -3.13
C GLY A 255 -22.01 -19.47 -2.74
N ALA A 256 -21.79 -18.54 -3.68
CA ALA A 256 -22.57 -17.33 -3.99
C ALA A 256 -22.13 -15.96 -3.40
N SER A 257 -21.76 -15.10 -4.35
CA SER A 257 -21.37 -13.70 -4.29
C SER A 257 -22.52 -12.75 -4.59
N GLY A 258 -22.43 -11.53 -4.03
CA GLY A 258 -23.11 -10.32 -4.46
C GLY A 258 -22.41 -9.07 -3.90
N THR A 259 -22.02 -8.17 -4.81
CA THR A 259 -21.03 -7.08 -4.68
C THR A 259 -21.59 -5.78 -4.09
N SER A 260 -20.79 -5.08 -3.25
CA SER A 260 -20.87 -3.62 -3.11
C SER A 260 -19.48 -3.01 -3.29
N ALA A 261 -19.37 -2.04 -4.19
CA ALA A 261 -18.13 -1.30 -4.45
C ALA A 261 -17.87 -0.32 -3.29
N GLN A 262 -16.73 -0.47 -2.61
CA GLN A 262 -16.29 0.47 -1.59
C GLN A 262 -14.96 1.13 -1.98
N LYS A 263 -15.03 2.47 -2.02
CA LYS A 263 -13.89 3.40 -2.01
C LYS A 263 -12.92 3.05 -0.88
N ALA A 264 -11.63 3.19 -1.16
CA ALA A 264 -10.57 3.24 -0.15
C ALA A 264 -10.88 4.33 0.91
N GLY A 265 -10.75 4.11 2.21
CA GLY A 265 -10.50 2.88 2.95
C GLY A 265 -10.61 3.18 4.45
N ILE A 266 -11.57 2.55 5.13
CA ILE A 266 -11.57 2.38 6.59
C ILE A 266 -11.52 0.87 6.81
N ARG A 267 -10.40 0.35 7.33
CA ARG A 267 -10.29 -1.07 7.71
C ARG A 267 -11.20 -1.35 8.91
N LYS A 268 -12.46 -1.74 8.66
CA LYS A 268 -13.37 -2.22 9.71
C LYS A 268 -13.06 -3.69 10.02
N LYS A 269 -12.89 -4.02 11.30
CA LYS A 269 -12.67 -5.39 11.78
C LYS A 269 -13.99 -5.97 12.28
N ALA A 270 -14.55 -6.96 11.56
CA ALA A 270 -15.72 -7.70 12.02
C ALA A 270 -15.33 -8.67 13.14
N LYS A 271 -16.05 -8.65 14.28
CA LYS A 271 -15.88 -9.60 15.39
C LYS A 271 -17.13 -10.47 15.48
N ARG A 272 -16.99 -11.79 15.28
CA ARG A 272 -18.03 -12.79 15.56
C ARG A 272 -18.32 -12.81 17.07
N ARG A 273 -19.59 -12.67 17.46
CA ARG A 273 -20.09 -12.96 18.81
C ARG A 273 -20.67 -14.38 18.78
N ASP A 274 -20.22 -15.24 19.70
CA ASP A 274 -20.77 -16.59 19.88
C ASP A 274 -22.22 -16.51 20.36
N SER A 275 -23.10 -17.22 19.65
CA SER A 275 -24.52 -17.33 19.91
C SER A 275 -24.81 -18.62 20.69
N SER A 276 -24.61 -18.62 22.01
CA SER A 276 -24.92 -19.78 22.86
C SER A 276 -25.88 -19.50 24.03
N GLU A 277 -26.46 -18.30 24.16
CA GLU A 277 -27.34 -17.97 25.30
C GLU A 277 -28.81 -17.67 24.96
N ILE A 278 -29.27 -17.88 23.72
CA ILE A 278 -30.69 -17.66 23.35
C ILE A 278 -31.41 -19.01 23.19
N ASN A 279 -31.47 -19.77 24.28
CA ASN A 279 -32.42 -20.90 24.38
C ASN A 279 -32.82 -21.12 25.84
N LYS A 280 -33.64 -20.20 26.37
CA LYS A 280 -34.63 -20.55 27.40
C LYS A 280 -35.97 -19.93 27.01
N ARG A 281 -36.96 -20.80 26.87
CA ARG A 281 -38.37 -20.47 26.71
C ARG A 281 -38.99 -20.10 28.06
N ASP A 282 -40.00 -19.26 27.94
CA ASP A 282 -41.06 -18.94 28.91
C ASP A 282 -40.72 -17.95 30.02
N SER A 283 -41.22 -16.71 29.90
CA SER A 283 -42.43 -16.31 30.63
C SER A 283 -42.81 -14.84 30.34
N LEU A 284 -43.81 -14.68 29.48
CA LEU A 284 -45.02 -13.85 29.68
C LEU A 284 -44.93 -12.43 30.31
N ILE A 285 -45.36 -11.47 29.47
CA ILE A 285 -46.26 -10.33 29.75
C ILE A 285 -45.65 -9.08 30.41
N LEU A 286 -45.47 -8.02 29.60
CA LEU A 286 -46.10 -6.68 29.71
C LEU A 286 -45.29 -5.69 28.84
N ASN A 287 -45.78 -5.25 27.68
CA ASN A 287 -46.70 -4.12 27.54
C ASN A 287 -46.90 -3.77 26.05
N ARG A 288 -48.17 -3.67 25.64
CA ARG A 288 -48.66 -3.59 24.25
C ARG A 288 -48.95 -2.15 23.81
N PHE A 289 -47.97 -1.25 23.73
CA PHE A 289 -48.23 0.13 23.27
C PHE A 289 -47.17 0.78 22.37
N GLU A 290 -46.33 0.01 21.67
CA GLU A 290 -45.40 0.57 20.65
C GLU A 290 -45.66 0.08 19.21
N THR A 291 -46.80 -0.59 18.96
CA THR A 291 -47.09 -1.19 17.65
C THR A 291 -48.17 -0.47 16.84
N ILE A 292 -48.37 0.84 17.05
CA ILE A 292 -49.40 1.61 16.31
C ILE A 292 -48.81 2.73 15.42
N LEU A 293 -47.49 2.95 15.41
CA LEU A 293 -46.87 3.97 14.54
C LEU A 293 -46.08 3.42 13.34
N SER A 294 -45.93 2.10 13.18
CA SER A 294 -45.15 1.50 12.08
C SER A 294 -45.96 1.11 10.83
N TRP A 295 -47.25 1.45 10.76
CA TRP A 295 -48.14 0.99 9.67
C TRP A 295 -48.55 2.05 8.64
N THR A 296 -48.01 3.28 8.69
CA THR A 296 -48.35 4.35 7.72
C THR A 296 -47.27 4.63 6.67
N GLN A 297 -46.14 3.90 6.65
CA GLN A 297 -45.09 4.04 5.63
C GLN A 297 -45.01 2.90 4.61
N PHE A 298 -45.96 1.95 4.61
CA PHE A 298 -46.05 0.88 3.62
C PHE A 298 -47.18 1.08 2.59
N MET A 299 -47.28 2.29 2.02
CA MET A 299 -48.09 2.49 0.81
C MET A 299 -47.24 3.06 -0.33
N ASN A 300 -46.86 2.13 -1.20
CA ASN A 300 -46.17 2.30 -2.47
C ASN A 300 -47.10 3.05 -3.45
N ILE A 301 -46.91 4.36 -3.63
CA ILE A 301 -47.58 5.14 -4.67
C ILE A 301 -46.53 5.51 -5.72
N ASN A 302 -46.72 4.96 -6.93
CA ASN A 302 -45.98 5.33 -8.14
C ASN A 302 -46.05 6.85 -8.36
N ARG A 303 -44.89 7.52 -8.36
CA ARG A 303 -44.77 8.89 -8.87
C ARG A 303 -43.71 8.90 -9.97
N ARG A 304 -44.12 9.40 -11.14
CA ARG A 304 -43.26 9.70 -12.28
C ARG A 304 -42.12 10.62 -11.84
N VAL A 305 -40.92 10.27 -12.29
CA VAL A 305 -39.69 11.05 -12.18
C VAL A 305 -39.74 12.20 -13.18
N GLU A 306 -39.51 13.41 -12.71
CA GLU A 306 -38.90 14.50 -13.48
C GLU A 306 -37.66 14.99 -12.70
N ASP A 307 -36.73 15.54 -13.46
CA ASP A 307 -35.28 15.69 -13.25
C ASP A 307 -34.80 16.48 -12.02
N ASP A 308 -33.52 16.19 -11.73
CA ASP A 308 -32.47 16.97 -11.06
C ASP A 308 -32.61 17.31 -9.56
N ASP A 309 -31.70 16.72 -8.76
CA ASP A 309 -30.81 17.47 -7.86
C ASP A 309 -29.71 16.56 -7.28
N ALA A 310 -28.46 16.80 -7.71
CA ALA A 310 -27.27 16.06 -7.26
C ALA A 310 -26.91 16.28 -5.77
N GLU A 311 -27.65 17.13 -5.06
CA GLU A 311 -27.45 17.43 -3.64
C GLU A 311 -28.23 16.46 -2.72
N THR A 312 -29.38 15.96 -3.18
CA THR A 312 -30.27 15.08 -2.41
C THR A 312 -29.72 13.65 -2.31
N ALA A 313 -29.00 13.19 -3.34
CA ALA A 313 -28.32 11.89 -3.34
C ALA A 313 -27.14 11.83 -2.35
N ARG A 314 -26.52 12.96 -2.02
CA ARG A 314 -25.45 13.04 -1.00
C ARG A 314 -26.01 12.97 0.43
N ARG A 315 -27.14 13.64 0.69
CA ARG A 315 -27.83 13.55 2.01
C ARG A 315 -28.39 12.15 2.28
N ALA A 316 -28.93 11.48 1.26
CA ALA A 316 -29.42 10.11 1.40
C ALA A 316 -28.32 9.06 1.70
N ALA A 317 -27.04 9.37 1.38
CA ALA A 317 -25.91 8.50 1.66
C ALA A 317 -25.34 8.67 3.09
N ASP A 318 -25.55 9.83 3.72
CA ASP A 318 -25.09 10.10 5.09
C ASP A 318 -26.06 9.55 6.16
N ASP A 319 -27.36 9.50 5.86
CA ASP A 319 -28.40 9.01 6.80
C ASP A 319 -28.48 7.46 6.92
N GLN A 320 -27.67 6.70 6.17
CA GLN A 320 -27.67 5.22 6.23
C GLN A 320 -26.72 4.60 7.27
N GLN A 321 -26.24 5.36 8.27
CA GLN A 321 -25.27 4.86 9.24
C GLN A 321 -25.83 4.14 10.49
N GLU A 322 -27.15 3.99 10.63
CA GLU A 322 -27.76 3.11 11.64
C GLU A 322 -28.85 2.23 11.02
N LEU A 323 -28.49 0.99 10.67
CA LEU A 323 -29.45 -0.08 10.40
C LEU A 323 -29.13 -1.25 11.32
N GLY A 324 -29.97 -1.42 12.35
CA GLY A 324 -30.03 -2.64 13.14
C GLY A 324 -30.59 -3.78 12.30
N LEU A 325 -29.77 -4.81 12.05
CA LEU A 325 -30.19 -6.03 11.39
C LEU A 325 -31.06 -6.86 12.33
N GLY A 326 -32.38 -6.83 12.11
CA GLY A 326 -33.29 -7.90 12.51
C GLY A 326 -33.47 -8.85 11.33
N ASP A 327 -33.19 -10.14 11.54
CA ASP A 327 -33.32 -11.20 10.53
C ASP A 327 -34.78 -11.35 10.10
N VAL A 328 -35.06 -11.16 8.81
CA VAL A 328 -36.30 -11.59 8.16
C VAL A 328 -35.95 -12.34 6.89
N ASP A 329 -36.26 -13.64 6.89
CA ASP A 329 -36.17 -14.55 5.76
C ASP A 329 -37.12 -14.14 4.63
N GLN A 330 -36.62 -13.43 3.62
CA GLN A 330 -37.20 -13.43 2.27
C GLN A 330 -36.09 -13.42 1.22
N ARG A 331 -36.04 -14.48 0.41
CA ARG A 331 -35.11 -14.66 -0.71
C ARG A 331 -35.54 -13.79 -1.90
N PRO A 332 -34.68 -12.92 -2.46
CA PRO A 332 -34.79 -12.48 -3.84
C PRO A 332 -33.73 -13.15 -4.71
N ALA A 333 -34.16 -13.57 -5.89
CA ALA A 333 -33.32 -14.17 -6.92
C ALA A 333 -32.51 -13.08 -7.65
N THR A 334 -31.18 -13.13 -7.56
CA THR A 334 -30.23 -12.59 -8.56
C THR A 334 -28.81 -13.05 -8.19
N LYS A 335 -28.32 -14.10 -8.87
CA LYS A 335 -26.94 -14.61 -8.74
C LYS A 335 -26.05 -13.89 -9.75
N LEU A 336 -24.97 -13.24 -9.28
CA LEU A 336 -23.73 -13.08 -10.06
C LEU A 336 -22.49 -13.19 -9.15
N ALA A 337 -21.86 -14.35 -9.33
CA ALA A 337 -20.51 -14.88 -9.07
C ALA A 337 -19.38 -13.99 -8.52
N PHE A 338 -18.60 -14.63 -7.64
CA PHE A 338 -17.15 -14.51 -7.51
C PHE A 338 -16.66 -15.89 -7.06
N ASP A 339 -16.79 -16.86 -7.96
CA ASP A 339 -15.93 -18.04 -7.93
C ASP A 339 -14.69 -17.69 -8.74
N LEU A 340 -13.54 -17.83 -8.07
CA LEU A 340 -12.23 -17.64 -8.66
C LEU A 340 -11.85 -18.91 -9.43
N ASP A 341 -12.72 -19.32 -10.34
CA ASP A 341 -12.41 -20.36 -11.31
C ASP A 341 -11.40 -19.78 -12.31
N LEU A 342 -10.29 -20.50 -12.49
CA LEU A 342 -9.41 -20.22 -13.61
C LEU A 342 -10.27 -20.24 -14.87
N ALA A 343 -10.12 -19.22 -15.73
CA ALA A 343 -10.69 -19.32 -17.05
C ALA A 343 -10.15 -20.60 -17.73
N PRO A 344 -10.93 -21.32 -18.54
CA PRO A 344 -10.48 -22.57 -19.18
C PRO A 344 -9.11 -22.44 -19.87
N LYS A 345 -8.83 -21.26 -20.43
CA LYS A 345 -7.55 -20.94 -21.08
C LYS A 345 -6.35 -20.87 -20.13
N ASP A 346 -6.54 -20.48 -18.87
CA ASP A 346 -5.47 -20.46 -17.88
C ASP A 346 -5.17 -21.86 -17.36
N VAL A 347 -6.13 -22.78 -17.41
CA VAL A 347 -5.91 -24.22 -17.16
C VAL A 347 -5.08 -24.83 -18.30
N ASP A 348 -5.42 -24.53 -19.56
CA ASP A 348 -4.64 -24.98 -20.73
C ASP A 348 -3.19 -24.44 -20.68
N ARG A 349 -3.00 -23.19 -20.26
CA ARG A 349 -1.66 -22.59 -20.07
C ARG A 349 -0.82 -23.34 -19.04
N MET A 350 -1.43 -23.83 -17.95
CA MET A 350 -0.71 -24.62 -16.96
C MET A 350 -0.15 -25.90 -17.56
N ALA A 351 -0.94 -26.61 -18.39
CA ALA A 351 -0.51 -27.85 -19.04
C ALA A 351 0.66 -27.65 -20.04
N LEU A 352 0.78 -26.45 -20.60
CA LEU A 352 1.79 -26.09 -21.61
C LEU A 352 3.01 -25.35 -21.04
N SER A 353 3.05 -25.08 -19.73
CA SER A 353 4.08 -24.25 -19.10
C SER A 353 5.24 -25.04 -18.49
N GLY A 354 6.46 -24.50 -18.60
CA GLY A 354 7.62 -25.00 -17.87
C GLY A 354 7.57 -24.56 -16.40
N GLU A 355 7.76 -25.49 -15.47
CA GLU A 355 7.73 -25.20 -14.04
C GLU A 355 9.12 -24.86 -13.51
N LYS A 356 9.23 -23.70 -12.86
CA LYS A 356 10.44 -23.29 -12.16
C LYS A 356 10.12 -22.76 -10.78
N LEU A 357 10.74 -23.35 -9.76
CA LEU A 357 10.64 -22.88 -8.39
C LEU A 357 11.67 -21.78 -8.16
N VAL A 358 11.25 -20.64 -7.63
CA VAL A 358 12.14 -19.54 -7.26
C VAL A 358 12.01 -19.20 -5.77
N PRO A 359 13.13 -18.82 -5.12
CA PRO A 359 13.09 -18.42 -3.73
C PRO A 359 12.44 -17.05 -3.56
N GLU A 360 11.87 -16.82 -2.38
CA GLU A 360 11.28 -15.55 -1.96
C GLU A 360 11.99 -15.06 -0.70
N TRP A 361 12.33 -13.78 -0.63
CA TRP A 361 13.04 -13.19 0.49
C TRP A 361 12.08 -12.78 1.60
N ASP A 362 12.28 -13.37 2.78
CA ASP A 362 11.56 -12.97 3.99
C ASP A 362 12.37 -11.93 4.77
N TYR A 363 11.92 -10.67 4.71
CA TYR A 363 12.60 -9.57 5.38
C TYR A 363 12.50 -9.64 6.91
N ARG A 364 11.51 -10.35 7.48
CA ARG A 364 11.32 -10.45 8.93
C ARG A 364 12.33 -11.41 9.55
N THR A 365 12.60 -12.52 8.87
CA THR A 365 13.58 -13.53 9.31
C THR A 365 14.98 -13.29 8.74
N GLY A 366 15.10 -12.47 7.69
CA GLY A 366 16.36 -12.21 6.99
C GLY A 366 16.86 -13.42 6.21
N GLN A 367 15.96 -14.33 5.81
CA GLN A 367 16.29 -15.58 5.14
C GLN A 367 15.45 -15.77 3.87
N TYR A 368 15.95 -16.58 2.95
CA TYR A 368 15.18 -17.01 1.79
C TYR A 368 14.26 -18.16 2.17
N ARG A 369 12.99 -18.03 1.79
CA ARG A 369 12.07 -19.17 1.71
C ARG A 369 12.37 -19.89 0.41
N LYS A 370 13.01 -21.06 0.53
CA LYS A 370 13.33 -21.91 -0.61
C LYS A 370 12.04 -22.39 -1.27
N ASP A 371 12.01 -22.42 -2.60
CA ASP A 371 10.90 -22.94 -3.42
C ASP A 371 9.54 -22.30 -3.10
N ALA A 372 9.55 -21.01 -2.73
CA ALA A 372 8.37 -20.30 -2.26
C ALA A 372 7.41 -19.87 -3.38
N CYS A 373 7.93 -19.58 -4.57
CA CYS A 373 7.13 -19.23 -5.74
C CYS A 373 7.28 -20.29 -6.82
N ARG A 374 6.17 -20.67 -7.47
CA ARG A 374 6.18 -21.48 -8.69
C ARG A 374 5.90 -20.59 -9.90
N ILE A 375 6.90 -20.49 -10.78
CA ILE A 375 6.83 -19.77 -12.04
C ILE A 375 6.42 -20.74 -13.13
N LEU A 376 5.40 -20.33 -13.89
CA LEU A 376 4.88 -20.99 -15.06
C LEU A 376 5.31 -20.19 -16.28
N VAL A 377 6.32 -20.70 -16.99
CA VAL A 377 6.84 -20.06 -18.20
C VAL A 377 6.14 -20.64 -19.40
N SER A 378 5.50 -19.80 -20.20
CA SER A 378 4.87 -20.19 -21.46
C SER A 378 5.18 -19.19 -22.55
N ASP A 379 5.18 -19.65 -23.80
CA ASP A 379 5.15 -18.73 -24.93
C ASP A 379 3.74 -18.15 -25.05
N ALA A 380 3.64 -16.84 -25.28
CA ALA A 380 2.33 -16.21 -25.42
C ALA A 380 1.64 -16.73 -26.69
N ASP A 381 0.37 -17.13 -26.57
CA ASP A 381 -0.40 -17.60 -27.72
C ASP A 381 -0.80 -16.44 -28.64
N PRO A 382 -0.57 -16.53 -29.95
CA PRO A 382 -1.05 -15.53 -30.89
C PRO A 382 -2.58 -15.57 -30.95
N SER A 383 -3.23 -14.43 -30.80
CA SER A 383 -4.69 -14.31 -30.97
C SER A 383 -5.03 -13.95 -32.42
N GLU A 384 -5.88 -14.74 -33.08
CA GLU A 384 -6.44 -14.39 -34.39
C GLU A 384 -7.40 -13.18 -34.32
N ALA A 385 -8.10 -13.00 -33.19
CA ALA A 385 -8.98 -11.84 -32.98
C ALA A 385 -8.23 -10.50 -32.86
N ALA A 386 -6.89 -10.53 -32.71
CA ALA A 386 -6.08 -9.32 -32.74
C ALA A 386 -5.78 -8.81 -34.15
N LEU A 387 -6.08 -9.60 -35.20
CA LEU A 387 -5.87 -9.22 -36.61
C LEU A 387 -6.68 -7.97 -37.01
N SER A 388 -7.86 -7.77 -36.44
CA SER A 388 -8.74 -6.64 -36.75
C SER A 388 -8.29 -5.29 -36.16
N ALA A 389 -7.33 -5.30 -35.22
CA ALA A 389 -6.75 -4.08 -34.64
C ALA A 389 -5.45 -3.61 -35.33
N ASP A 390 -4.88 -4.39 -36.26
CA ASP A 390 -3.74 -4.01 -37.10
C ASP A 390 -4.14 -3.19 -38.35
N ASP A 391 -5.45 -3.07 -38.61
CA ASP A 391 -6.01 -2.27 -39.70
C ASP A 391 -6.28 -0.81 -39.36
N ASP A 392 -6.01 -0.36 -38.13
CA ASP A 392 -6.07 1.07 -37.80
C ASP A 392 -4.87 1.83 -38.41
N PRO A 393 -5.07 2.69 -39.43
CA PRO A 393 -4.00 3.49 -40.00
C PRO A 393 -3.40 4.49 -39.00
N ALA A 394 -4.13 4.90 -37.97
CA ALA A 394 -3.62 5.81 -36.94
C ALA A 394 -2.58 5.11 -36.05
N ARG A 395 -2.84 3.85 -35.65
CA ARG A 395 -1.87 3.00 -34.92
C ARG A 395 -0.59 2.79 -35.72
N ARG A 396 -0.68 2.46 -37.02
CA ARG A 396 0.50 2.33 -37.89
C ARG A 396 1.32 3.61 -37.95
N ARG A 397 0.67 4.77 -38.05
CA ARG A 397 1.34 6.08 -38.07
C ARG A 397 2.07 6.35 -36.75
N ARG A 398 1.46 6.04 -35.61
CA ARG A 398 2.10 6.20 -34.29
C ARG A 398 3.29 5.27 -34.11
N ILE A 399 3.15 3.99 -34.43
CA ILE A 399 4.27 3.03 -34.44
C ILE A 399 5.39 3.52 -35.36
N ALA A 400 5.06 3.98 -36.58
CA ALA A 400 6.05 4.52 -37.51
C ALA A 400 6.73 5.80 -36.99
N ALA A 401 6.00 6.70 -36.33
CA ALA A 401 6.56 7.91 -35.73
C ALA A 401 7.55 7.57 -34.61
N VAL A 402 7.23 6.59 -33.76
CA VAL A 402 8.13 6.11 -32.71
C VAL A 402 9.36 5.40 -33.32
N ARG A 403 9.18 4.57 -34.35
CA ARG A 403 10.29 3.95 -35.10
C ARG A 403 11.26 5.01 -35.65
N ARG A 404 10.77 6.08 -36.26
CA ARG A 404 11.62 7.20 -36.74
C ARG A 404 12.43 7.86 -35.62
N ARG A 405 11.90 7.92 -34.39
CA ARG A 405 12.68 8.44 -33.25
C ARG A 405 13.80 7.49 -32.84
N PHE A 406 13.62 6.18 -33.02
CA PHE A 406 14.67 5.17 -32.85
C PHE A 406 15.71 5.18 -33.97
N GLU A 407 15.35 5.56 -35.21
CA GLU A 407 16.33 5.69 -36.30
C GLU A 407 17.46 6.68 -35.95
N ALA A 408 17.14 7.76 -35.24
CA ALA A 408 18.13 8.73 -34.76
C ALA A 408 19.09 8.16 -33.69
N LEU A 409 18.73 7.03 -33.07
CA LEU A 409 19.50 6.33 -32.04
C LEU A 409 20.41 5.24 -32.61
N ARG A 410 20.35 4.97 -33.92
CA ARG A 410 21.23 4.00 -34.57
C ARG A 410 22.70 4.34 -34.27
N PRO A 411 23.53 3.33 -33.94
CA PRO A 411 24.96 3.55 -33.82
C PRO A 411 25.46 4.16 -35.14
N LYS A 412 25.95 5.41 -35.07
CA LYS A 412 26.54 6.06 -36.24
C LYS A 412 27.93 5.47 -36.46
N ARG A 413 28.30 5.32 -37.72
CA ARG A 413 29.67 4.99 -38.12
C ARG A 413 30.63 5.95 -37.42
N ALA A 414 31.56 5.41 -36.64
CA ALA A 414 32.60 6.19 -35.98
C ALA A 414 33.81 6.23 -36.91
N ILE A 415 34.22 7.42 -37.29
CA ILE A 415 35.46 7.63 -38.04
C ILE A 415 36.56 7.82 -37.00
N LEU A 416 37.49 6.87 -36.93
CA LEU A 416 38.68 6.98 -36.09
C LEU A 416 39.78 7.66 -36.92
N PRO A 417 40.20 8.90 -36.60
CA PRO A 417 41.31 9.56 -37.26
C PRO A 417 42.66 9.01 -36.77
N ARG A 418 43.76 9.39 -37.43
CA ARG A 418 45.14 9.06 -37.03
C ARG A 418 45.40 7.55 -36.88
N GLN A 419 44.95 6.76 -37.84
CA GLN A 419 45.26 5.33 -37.89
C GLN A 419 46.43 5.07 -38.83
N VAL A 420 47.21 4.03 -38.54
CA VAL A 420 48.34 3.61 -39.40
C VAL A 420 47.83 2.97 -40.70
N ASP A 421 46.62 2.42 -40.66
CA ASP A 421 45.95 1.79 -41.79
C ASP A 421 44.44 2.08 -41.69
N GLY A 422 43.76 2.16 -42.83
CA GLY A 422 42.35 2.54 -42.88
C GLY A 422 41.80 2.73 -44.29
N ASP A 423 40.50 2.97 -44.36
CA ASP A 423 39.73 2.99 -45.60
C ASP A 423 40.02 4.24 -46.46
N GLU A 424 40.39 5.36 -45.82
CA GLU A 424 40.63 6.64 -46.49
C GLU A 424 41.80 7.39 -45.84
N LEU A 425 42.47 8.27 -46.59
CA LEU A 425 43.52 9.14 -46.05
C LEU A 425 42.91 10.30 -45.24
N ASP A 426 43.45 10.52 -44.04
CA ASP A 426 43.21 11.72 -43.25
C ASP A 426 44.04 12.88 -43.79
N MET A 427 43.48 13.63 -44.75
CA MET A 427 44.20 14.74 -45.40
C MET A 427 44.83 15.73 -44.42
N ASP A 428 44.20 16.00 -43.28
CA ASP A 428 44.76 16.88 -42.25
C ASP A 428 46.05 16.30 -41.63
N GLN A 429 46.11 14.97 -41.43
CA GLN A 429 47.31 14.30 -40.92
C GLN A 429 48.35 14.07 -42.00
N VAL A 430 47.94 13.82 -43.24
CA VAL A 430 48.86 13.74 -44.39
C VAL A 430 49.60 15.07 -44.54
N VAL A 431 48.87 16.19 -44.55
CA VAL A 431 49.47 17.52 -44.65
C VAL A 431 50.41 17.79 -43.48
N ARG A 432 49.99 17.49 -42.24
CA ARG A 432 50.87 17.64 -41.06
C ARG A 432 52.12 16.78 -41.15
N SER A 433 51.99 15.49 -41.47
CA SER A 433 53.13 14.58 -41.57
C SER A 433 54.11 15.03 -42.64
N LEU A 434 53.64 15.52 -43.80
CA LEU A 434 54.50 16.08 -44.84
C LEU A 434 55.21 17.36 -44.40
N VAL A 435 54.54 18.24 -43.65
CA VAL A 435 55.14 19.45 -43.08
C VAL A 435 56.21 19.08 -42.05
N ASP A 436 55.92 18.13 -41.16
CA ASP A 436 56.84 17.68 -40.10
C ASP A 436 58.09 17.01 -40.69
N ILE A 437 57.93 16.15 -41.71
CA ILE A 437 59.06 15.54 -42.44
C ILE A 437 59.93 16.62 -43.07
N ARG A 438 59.32 17.66 -43.65
CA ARG A 438 60.05 18.72 -44.34
C ARG A 438 60.73 19.70 -43.39
N ALA A 439 60.20 19.87 -42.18
CA ALA A 439 60.73 20.76 -41.15
C ALA A 439 61.75 20.09 -40.22
N SER A 440 61.52 18.84 -39.85
CA SER A 440 62.26 18.12 -38.79
C SER A 440 62.92 16.82 -39.25
N GLY A 441 62.55 16.29 -40.42
CA GLY A 441 63.01 14.99 -40.91
C GLY A 441 62.24 13.79 -40.33
N GLU A 442 61.38 13.99 -39.35
CA GLU A 442 60.54 12.95 -38.74
C GLU A 442 59.05 13.18 -39.05
N GLY A 443 58.31 12.10 -39.27
CA GLY A 443 56.89 12.13 -39.60
C GLY A 443 56.11 11.02 -38.91
N SER A 444 54.78 11.15 -38.90
CA SER A 444 53.89 10.14 -38.34
C SER A 444 53.22 9.34 -39.46
N ASP A 445 53.26 8.01 -39.35
CA ASP A 445 52.60 7.08 -40.29
C ASP A 445 51.09 6.96 -40.05
N ARG A 446 50.58 7.60 -38.99
CA ARG A 446 49.15 7.64 -38.64
C ARG A 446 48.36 8.60 -39.53
N ILE A 447 48.33 8.34 -40.83
CA ILE A 447 47.73 9.22 -41.85
C ILE A 447 46.38 8.74 -42.38
N PHE A 448 45.86 7.60 -41.90
CA PHE A 448 44.60 7.04 -42.37
C PHE A 448 43.45 7.32 -41.40
N LYS A 449 42.22 7.29 -41.93
CA LYS A 449 40.95 7.20 -41.20
C LYS A 449 40.42 5.79 -41.34
N ARG A 450 39.95 5.22 -40.23
CA ARG A 450 39.26 3.93 -40.24
C ARG A 450 37.80 4.12 -39.86
N VAL A 451 36.89 3.59 -40.68
CA VAL A 451 35.46 3.58 -40.40
C VAL A 451 35.15 2.33 -39.58
N VAL A 452 34.84 2.53 -38.30
CA VAL A 452 34.42 1.42 -37.43
C VAL A 452 32.91 1.53 -37.23
N ASN A 453 32.20 0.44 -37.51
CA ASN A 453 30.84 0.29 -37.02
C ASN A 453 30.94 0.04 -35.52
N ALA A 454 30.51 1.01 -34.72
CA ALA A 454 30.32 0.79 -33.29
C ALA A 454 29.13 -0.16 -33.12
N GLU A 455 29.38 -1.47 -33.18
CA GLU A 455 28.38 -2.45 -32.82
C GLU A 455 28.05 -2.28 -31.33
N ARG A 456 26.76 -2.08 -31.04
CA ARG A 456 26.30 -2.01 -29.66
C ARG A 456 26.16 -3.41 -29.13
N ASP A 457 26.92 -3.69 -28.08
CA ASP A 457 26.88 -4.97 -27.38
C ASP A 457 25.96 -4.88 -26.15
N LEU A 458 24.65 -4.80 -26.42
CA LEU A 458 23.61 -4.64 -25.40
C LEU A 458 22.52 -5.70 -25.56
N ALA A 459 22.21 -6.40 -24.46
CA ALA A 459 21.04 -7.26 -24.34
C ALA A 459 19.96 -6.60 -23.48
N VAL A 460 18.73 -6.49 -23.98
CA VAL A 460 17.60 -5.84 -23.30
C VAL A 460 16.48 -6.84 -23.01
N ALA A 461 16.21 -7.12 -21.74
CA ALA A 461 15.01 -7.84 -21.33
C ALA A 461 13.93 -6.83 -20.88
N THR A 462 12.77 -6.84 -21.54
CA THR A 462 11.63 -6.00 -21.14
C THR A 462 10.60 -6.85 -20.42
N LEU A 463 10.30 -6.50 -19.18
CA LEU A 463 9.30 -7.15 -18.34
C LEU A 463 8.12 -6.21 -18.15
N ILE A 464 6.97 -6.52 -18.75
CA ILE A 464 5.73 -5.75 -18.58
C ILE A 464 4.81 -6.41 -17.57
N ASP A 465 4.30 -5.60 -16.65
CA ASP A 465 3.22 -5.93 -15.75
C ASP A 465 1.88 -5.86 -16.49
N VAL A 466 1.14 -6.97 -16.51
CA VAL A 466 -0.22 -7.01 -17.07
C VAL A 466 -1.28 -7.16 -15.97
N SER A 467 -0.92 -7.07 -14.69
CA SER A 467 -1.86 -7.21 -13.58
C SER A 467 -2.72 -5.96 -13.40
N ARG A 468 -4.05 -6.12 -13.27
CA ARG A 468 -5.09 -5.11 -12.92
C ARG A 468 -5.13 -3.75 -13.66
N SER A 469 -4.08 -3.30 -14.33
CA SER A 469 -3.95 -2.01 -15.03
C SER A 469 -4.57 -2.03 -16.43
N THR A 470 -5.69 -2.72 -16.59
CA THR A 470 -6.43 -2.81 -17.87
C THR A 470 -7.88 -2.33 -17.75
N GLU A 471 -8.36 -2.09 -16.53
CA GLU A 471 -9.74 -1.62 -16.29
C GLU A 471 -9.86 -0.09 -16.24
N ALA A 472 -8.74 0.64 -16.17
CA ALA A 472 -8.76 2.08 -16.35
C ALA A 472 -8.98 2.40 -17.84
N ILE A 473 -10.17 2.85 -18.19
CA ILE A 473 -10.46 3.45 -19.50
C ILE A 473 -9.99 4.90 -19.42
N VAL A 474 -8.95 5.25 -20.19
CA VAL A 474 -8.51 6.63 -20.37
C VAL A 474 -8.95 7.06 -21.76
N GLU A 475 -9.78 8.10 -21.84
CA GLU A 475 -10.21 8.70 -23.12
C GLU A 475 -10.66 7.63 -24.15
N GLU A 476 -11.55 6.72 -23.73
CA GLU A 476 -12.14 5.65 -24.55
C GLU A 476 -11.21 4.46 -24.90
N ARG A 477 -9.96 4.40 -24.40
CA ARG A 477 -9.05 3.26 -24.63
C ARG A 477 -8.52 2.66 -23.33
N SER A 478 -8.31 1.34 -23.36
CA SER A 478 -7.71 0.62 -22.23
C SER A 478 -6.21 0.90 -22.17
N VAL A 479 -5.69 1.13 -20.96
CA VAL A 479 -4.25 1.30 -20.68
C VAL A 479 -3.40 0.16 -21.26
N ILE A 480 -3.91 -1.07 -21.28
CA ILE A 480 -3.18 -2.21 -21.84
C ILE A 480 -2.94 -2.05 -23.34
N ASP A 481 -3.89 -1.46 -24.08
CA ASP A 481 -3.78 -1.36 -25.53
C ASP A 481 -2.73 -0.31 -25.90
N VAL A 482 -2.66 0.77 -25.12
CA VAL A 482 -1.60 1.77 -25.22
C VAL A 482 -0.24 1.15 -24.87
N ALA A 483 -0.16 0.33 -23.81
CA ALA A 483 1.07 -0.35 -23.43
C ALA A 483 1.53 -1.37 -24.48
N ARG A 484 0.60 -2.14 -25.08
CA ARG A 484 0.87 -3.06 -26.19
C ARG A 484 1.40 -2.31 -27.41
N GLU A 485 0.80 -1.17 -27.76
CA GLU A 485 1.27 -0.32 -28.87
C GLU A 485 2.68 0.22 -28.60
N ALA A 486 2.93 0.73 -27.40
CA ALA A 486 4.24 1.21 -26.97
C ALA A 486 5.30 0.10 -27.02
N LEU A 487 4.99 -1.09 -26.53
CA LEU A 487 5.88 -2.26 -26.56
C LEU A 487 6.19 -2.72 -27.98
N THR A 488 5.18 -2.80 -28.86
CA THR A 488 5.41 -3.15 -30.26
C THR A 488 6.33 -2.12 -30.92
N ALA A 489 6.07 -0.83 -30.73
CA ALA A 489 6.92 0.23 -31.26
C ALA A 489 8.35 0.18 -30.70
N PHE A 490 8.49 -0.11 -29.41
CA PHE A 490 9.76 -0.27 -28.71
C PHE A 490 10.58 -1.46 -29.25
N GLY A 491 9.97 -2.63 -29.37
CA GLY A 491 10.64 -3.82 -29.92
C GLY A 491 11.13 -3.62 -31.35
N HIS A 492 10.32 -2.97 -32.19
CA HIS A 492 10.77 -2.59 -33.54
C HIS A 492 11.94 -1.60 -33.52
N GLY A 493 11.92 -0.63 -32.60
CA GLY A 493 13.02 0.31 -32.40
C GLY A 493 14.33 -0.38 -32.00
N LEU A 494 14.27 -1.34 -31.08
CA LEU A 494 15.43 -2.13 -30.65
C LEU A 494 15.99 -2.98 -31.78
N GLN A 495 15.13 -3.69 -32.52
CA GLN A 495 15.56 -4.47 -33.69
C GLN A 495 16.27 -3.60 -34.74
N GLN A 496 15.77 -2.39 -34.99
CA GLN A 496 16.39 -1.47 -35.94
C GLN A 496 17.73 -0.92 -35.48
N THR A 497 17.96 -0.88 -34.16
CA THR A 497 19.21 -0.43 -33.53
C THR A 497 20.27 -1.54 -33.50
N GLY A 498 19.84 -2.80 -33.63
CA GLY A 498 20.72 -3.97 -33.64
C GLY A 498 20.90 -4.62 -32.26
N ASP A 499 20.12 -4.19 -31.25
CA ASP A 499 20.24 -4.70 -29.89
C ASP A 499 19.47 -6.02 -29.72
N ASP A 500 20.10 -7.02 -29.09
CA ASP A 500 19.43 -8.28 -28.77
C ASP A 500 18.42 -8.03 -27.65
N HIS A 501 17.18 -8.47 -27.83
CA HIS A 501 16.12 -8.13 -26.88
C HIS A 501 15.06 -9.21 -26.77
N ALA A 502 14.41 -9.26 -25.61
CA ALA A 502 13.29 -10.14 -25.32
C ALA A 502 12.18 -9.37 -24.60
N ILE A 503 10.94 -9.83 -24.76
CA ILE A 503 9.75 -9.20 -24.18
C ILE A 503 8.98 -10.27 -23.42
N TYR A 504 8.80 -10.03 -22.12
CA TYR A 504 8.08 -10.88 -21.19
C TYR A 504 6.92 -10.10 -20.60
N ALA A 505 5.77 -10.73 -20.47
CA ALA A 505 4.66 -10.23 -19.69
C ALA A 505 4.50 -11.10 -18.44
N PHE A 506 4.25 -10.48 -17.29
CA PHE A 506 4.03 -11.22 -16.06
C PHE A 506 2.72 -10.89 -15.38
N SER A 507 2.15 -11.91 -14.76
CA SER A 507 1.04 -11.80 -13.83
C SER A 507 1.14 -12.90 -12.79
N SER A 508 0.45 -12.77 -11.68
CA SER A 508 0.45 -13.78 -10.64
C SER A 508 -0.96 -14.03 -10.14
N LEU A 509 -1.16 -15.27 -9.71
CA LEU A 509 -2.30 -15.73 -8.95
C LEU A 509 -1.71 -16.50 -7.78
N ARG A 510 -1.56 -15.84 -6.63
CA ARG A 510 -0.93 -16.44 -5.45
C ARG A 510 0.54 -16.82 -5.70
N ARG A 511 1.17 -17.40 -4.68
CA ARG A 511 2.56 -17.87 -4.76
C ARG A 511 2.77 -19.05 -5.73
N ASP A 512 1.74 -19.88 -5.89
CA ASP A 512 1.84 -21.14 -6.61
C ASP A 512 1.72 -20.98 -8.14
N LYS A 513 1.29 -19.80 -8.62
CA LYS A 513 1.08 -19.53 -10.05
C LYS A 513 1.54 -18.13 -10.42
N VAL A 514 2.83 -17.98 -10.65
CA VAL A 514 3.39 -16.77 -11.26
C VAL A 514 3.57 -17.04 -12.76
N PHE A 515 2.71 -16.45 -13.58
CA PHE A 515 2.77 -16.59 -15.03
C PHE A 515 3.80 -15.62 -15.60
N VAL A 516 4.77 -16.16 -16.34
CA VAL A 516 5.73 -15.38 -17.13
C VAL A 516 5.58 -15.79 -18.58
N ASN A 517 4.86 -14.96 -19.33
CA ASN A 517 4.57 -15.20 -20.75
C ASN A 517 5.68 -14.56 -21.60
N ARG A 518 6.38 -15.37 -22.39
CA ARG A 518 7.36 -14.89 -23.34
C ARG A 518 6.64 -14.46 -24.63
N CYS A 519 6.57 -13.15 -24.85
CA CYS A 519 6.03 -12.58 -26.09
C CYS A 519 7.05 -12.63 -27.22
N LYS A 520 8.33 -12.42 -26.86
CA LYS A 520 9.45 -12.43 -27.79
C LYS A 520 10.67 -13.04 -27.11
N ALA A 521 11.29 -14.04 -27.72
CA ALA A 521 12.57 -14.56 -27.25
C ALA A 521 13.77 -13.73 -27.76
N PHE A 522 14.91 -13.87 -27.09
CA PHE A 522 16.19 -13.40 -27.61
C PHE A 522 16.53 -14.12 -28.92
N GLY A 523 17.10 -13.41 -29.90
CA GLY A 523 17.36 -13.92 -31.25
C GLY A 523 16.12 -14.11 -32.15
N GLU A 524 14.90 -14.01 -31.62
CA GLU A 524 13.68 -13.99 -32.45
C GLU A 524 13.52 -12.62 -33.12
N ALA A 525 13.18 -12.58 -34.41
CA ALA A 525 12.92 -11.31 -35.09
C ALA A 525 11.51 -10.79 -34.75
N MET A 526 11.39 -9.49 -34.50
CA MET A 526 10.14 -8.74 -34.54
C MET A 526 9.48 -8.93 -35.91
N GLY A 527 8.27 -9.48 -35.87
CA GLY A 527 7.43 -9.71 -37.03
C GLY A 527 5.97 -9.96 -36.61
N PRO A 528 5.09 -10.32 -37.56
CA PRO A 528 3.65 -10.44 -37.30
C PRO A 528 3.28 -11.47 -36.23
N ALA A 529 4.12 -12.50 -36.03
CA ALA A 529 3.90 -13.48 -34.96
C ALA A 529 4.06 -12.84 -33.58
N VAL A 530 5.17 -12.15 -33.33
CA VAL A 530 5.45 -11.45 -32.07
C VAL A 530 4.44 -10.33 -31.83
N GLU A 531 4.08 -9.56 -32.86
CA GLU A 531 3.06 -8.52 -32.76
C GLU A 531 1.71 -9.09 -32.32
N ARG A 532 1.30 -10.25 -32.86
CA ARG A 532 0.08 -10.95 -32.45
C ARG A 532 0.14 -11.45 -31.01
N ARG A 533 1.30 -11.92 -30.54
CA ARG A 533 1.50 -12.33 -29.13
C ARG A 533 1.38 -11.15 -28.18
N ILE A 534 2.00 -10.01 -28.51
CA ILE A 534 1.88 -8.77 -27.72
C ILE A 534 0.42 -8.29 -27.73
N ALA A 535 -0.24 -8.30 -28.89
CA ALA A 535 -1.62 -7.86 -29.01
C ALA A 535 -2.60 -8.74 -28.22
N ALA A 536 -2.29 -10.03 -28.06
CA ALA A 536 -3.10 -11.00 -27.33
C ALA A 536 -3.05 -10.85 -25.80
N LEU A 537 -2.31 -9.86 -25.27
CA LEU A 537 -1.79 -9.96 -23.91
C LEU A 537 -2.79 -10.11 -22.76
N LYS A 538 -3.97 -9.51 -22.71
CA LYS A 538 -4.96 -9.59 -21.59
C LYS A 538 -4.50 -9.19 -20.17
N PRO A 539 -5.39 -8.52 -19.41
CA PRO A 539 -5.18 -8.29 -17.98
C PRO A 539 -5.05 -9.60 -17.22
N GLY A 540 -4.08 -9.66 -16.32
CA GLY A 540 -3.98 -10.68 -15.28
C GLY A 540 -4.42 -10.16 -13.92
N PHE A 541 -4.29 -11.00 -12.89
CA PHE A 541 -4.80 -10.71 -11.55
C PHE A 541 -3.85 -9.80 -10.75
N TYR A 542 -2.72 -10.35 -10.26
CA TYR A 542 -1.86 -9.73 -9.24
C TYR A 542 -0.40 -9.64 -9.65
N THR A 543 0.42 -8.99 -8.83
CA THR A 543 1.80 -8.58 -9.12
C THR A 543 2.82 -9.18 -8.13
N ARG A 544 3.44 -10.31 -8.47
CA ARG A 544 4.58 -10.90 -7.73
C ARG A 544 5.92 -10.57 -8.41
N LEU A 545 6.22 -9.27 -8.48
CA LEU A 545 7.32 -8.72 -9.28
C LEU A 545 8.70 -9.29 -8.92
N GLY A 546 8.99 -9.56 -7.65
CA GLY A 546 10.29 -10.09 -7.22
C GLY A 546 10.62 -11.45 -7.85
N ALA A 547 9.65 -12.35 -7.93
CA ALA A 547 9.79 -13.64 -8.59
C ALA A 547 10.05 -13.49 -10.10
N ALA A 548 9.27 -12.64 -10.78
CA ALA A 548 9.42 -12.37 -12.20
C ALA A 548 10.78 -11.73 -12.53
N VAL A 549 11.24 -10.77 -11.73
CA VAL A 549 12.57 -10.14 -11.87
C VAL A 549 13.67 -11.17 -11.75
N ARG A 550 13.65 -12.07 -10.75
CA ARG A 550 14.66 -13.13 -10.61
C ARG A 550 14.70 -14.05 -11.82
N HIS A 551 13.53 -14.47 -12.31
CA HIS A 551 13.44 -15.35 -13.45
C HIS A 551 14.03 -14.73 -14.73
N VAL A 552 13.61 -13.51 -15.06
CA VAL A 552 14.07 -12.81 -16.26
C VAL A 552 15.54 -12.41 -16.13
N SER A 553 16.00 -12.07 -14.91
CA SER A 553 17.41 -11.81 -14.60
C SER A 553 18.28 -13.03 -14.91
N GLU A 554 17.85 -14.23 -14.50
CA GLU A 554 18.57 -15.46 -14.80
C GLU A 554 18.63 -15.74 -16.31
N GLU A 555 17.56 -15.50 -17.06
CA GLU A 555 17.58 -15.65 -18.52
C GLU A 555 18.48 -14.60 -19.20
N LEU A 556 18.44 -13.35 -18.73
CA LEU A 556 19.30 -12.27 -19.22
C LEU A 556 20.78 -12.54 -18.94
N ALA A 557 21.11 -13.16 -17.79
CA ALA A 557 22.48 -13.52 -17.42
C ALA A 557 23.12 -14.55 -18.38
N THR A 558 22.33 -15.35 -19.10
CA THR A 558 22.86 -16.28 -20.11
C THR A 558 23.40 -15.61 -21.37
N ARG A 559 23.12 -14.31 -21.56
CA ARG A 559 23.52 -13.57 -22.76
C ARG A 559 24.98 -13.14 -22.68
N ALA A 560 25.70 -13.32 -23.78
CA ALA A 560 27.12 -12.97 -23.90
C ALA A 560 27.38 -11.45 -23.93
N ALA A 561 26.34 -10.62 -24.04
CA ALA A 561 26.46 -9.18 -24.14
C ALA A 561 27.16 -8.56 -22.92
N SER A 562 28.08 -7.62 -23.16
CA SER A 562 28.83 -6.89 -22.14
C SER A 562 27.93 -5.99 -21.30
N ARG A 563 26.92 -5.35 -21.91
CA ARG A 563 25.88 -4.61 -21.20
C ARG A 563 24.58 -5.40 -21.23
N ARG A 564 23.91 -5.49 -20.07
CA ARG A 564 22.63 -6.16 -19.90
C ARG A 564 21.65 -5.23 -19.20
N LEU A 565 20.51 -4.95 -19.82
CA LEU A 565 19.48 -4.05 -19.31
C LEU A 565 18.18 -4.84 -19.04
N LEU A 566 17.71 -4.79 -17.80
CA LEU A 566 16.38 -5.24 -17.40
C LEU A 566 15.46 -4.03 -17.26
N LEU A 567 14.53 -3.87 -18.20
CA LEU A 567 13.53 -2.81 -18.21
C LEU A 567 12.21 -3.35 -17.64
N VAL A 568 11.77 -2.82 -16.51
CA VAL A 568 10.50 -3.20 -15.87
C VAL A 568 9.46 -2.13 -16.14
N ILE A 569 8.34 -2.47 -16.76
CA ILE A 569 7.20 -1.57 -16.98
C ILE A 569 6.08 -2.02 -16.04
N THR A 570 5.70 -1.18 -15.08
CA THR A 570 4.65 -1.50 -14.09
C THR A 570 3.76 -0.28 -13.86
N ASP A 571 2.50 -0.48 -13.51
CA ASP A 571 1.61 0.58 -13.03
C ASP A 571 2.02 1.05 -11.62
N GLY A 572 2.79 0.22 -10.92
CA GLY A 572 3.37 0.49 -9.64
C GLY A 572 2.40 0.20 -8.50
N LYS A 573 2.49 -1.03 -8.00
CA LYS A 573 2.68 -1.46 -6.61
C LYS A 573 2.74 -2.98 -6.64
N PRO A 574 3.76 -3.65 -6.07
CA PRO A 574 3.71 -5.11 -5.92
C PRO A 574 2.55 -5.48 -4.98
N ASN A 575 1.48 -6.08 -5.51
CA ASN A 575 0.26 -6.44 -4.79
C ASN A 575 -0.16 -7.87 -5.16
N ASP A 576 -0.29 -8.79 -4.19
CA ASP A 576 -0.79 -10.16 -4.41
C ASP A 576 -1.55 -10.68 -3.17
N ILE A 577 -2.53 -11.59 -3.38
CA ILE A 577 -3.55 -12.01 -2.39
C ILE A 577 -2.94 -12.64 -1.13
N ASP A 578 -1.81 -13.33 -1.26
CA ASP A 578 -1.25 -14.19 -0.21
C ASP A 578 -0.18 -13.49 0.64
N HIS A 579 -0.57 -12.45 1.39
CA HIS A 579 0.31 -11.70 2.31
C HIS A 579 1.55 -11.05 1.67
N TYR A 580 1.60 -11.03 0.34
CA TYR A 580 2.60 -10.31 -0.43
C TYR A 580 2.26 -8.81 -0.51
N GLU A 581 1.11 -8.40 0.04
CA GLU A 581 0.68 -7.01 0.16
C GLU A 581 1.61 -6.19 1.09
N GLY A 582 1.81 -4.93 0.72
CA GLY A 582 2.53 -3.96 1.53
C GLY A 582 4.04 -4.21 1.57
N ARG A 583 4.60 -4.26 2.78
CA ARG A 583 6.05 -4.24 2.96
C ARG A 583 6.77 -5.48 2.46
N PHE A 584 6.14 -6.65 2.59
CA PHE A 584 6.77 -7.92 2.21
C PHE A 584 7.14 -7.93 0.73
N GLY A 585 6.17 -7.63 -0.16
CA GLY A 585 6.40 -7.58 -1.60
C GLY A 585 7.39 -6.48 -2.02
N VAL A 586 7.42 -5.35 -1.30
CA VAL A 586 8.42 -4.29 -1.53
C VAL A 586 9.83 -4.76 -1.18
N GLU A 587 10.03 -5.40 -0.04
CA GLU A 587 11.36 -5.89 0.38
C GLU A 587 11.84 -7.05 -0.50
N ASP A 588 10.96 -7.98 -0.88
CA ASP A 588 11.31 -9.06 -1.80
C ASP A 588 11.71 -8.53 -3.18
N THR A 589 10.91 -7.61 -3.74
CA THR A 589 11.21 -6.98 -5.02
C THR A 589 12.52 -6.21 -4.98
N ARG A 590 12.78 -5.45 -3.90
CA ARG A 590 14.06 -4.73 -3.72
C ARG A 590 15.23 -5.71 -3.71
N LYS A 591 15.09 -6.84 -3.02
CA LYS A 591 16.12 -7.87 -2.97
C LYS A 591 16.38 -8.49 -4.34
N ALA A 592 15.33 -8.81 -5.09
CA ALA A 592 15.44 -9.27 -6.47
C ALA A 592 16.16 -8.24 -7.37
N VAL A 593 15.84 -6.95 -7.26
CA VAL A 593 16.53 -5.87 -8.00
C VAL A 593 18.01 -5.76 -7.62
N LEU A 594 18.34 -5.88 -6.34
CA LEU A 594 19.72 -5.87 -5.87
C LEU A 594 20.49 -7.10 -6.35
N GLU A 595 19.85 -8.27 -6.39
CA GLU A 595 20.42 -9.51 -6.93
C GLU A 595 20.73 -9.36 -8.42
N ALA A 596 19.78 -8.87 -9.22
CA ALA A 596 19.98 -8.60 -10.64
C ALA A 596 21.14 -7.62 -10.89
N ARG A 597 21.27 -6.57 -10.06
CA ARG A 597 22.40 -5.63 -10.13
C ARG A 597 23.73 -6.27 -9.79
N ARG A 598 23.78 -7.18 -8.81
CA ARG A 598 25.01 -7.94 -8.49
C ARG A 598 25.41 -8.89 -9.62
N GLN A 599 24.47 -9.34 -10.43
CA GLN A 599 24.72 -10.11 -11.66
C GLN A 599 25.21 -9.22 -12.83
N GLY A 600 25.38 -7.91 -12.61
CA GLY A 600 25.87 -6.96 -13.60
C GLY A 600 24.78 -6.38 -14.51
N HIS A 601 23.50 -6.56 -14.18
CA HIS A 601 22.40 -5.98 -14.95
C HIS A 601 22.13 -4.53 -14.52
N ALA A 602 21.98 -3.65 -15.50
CA ALA A 602 21.30 -2.38 -15.29
C ALA A 602 19.80 -2.67 -15.12
N VAL A 603 19.20 -2.30 -13.99
CA VAL A 603 17.76 -2.48 -13.75
C VAL A 603 17.10 -1.13 -13.71
N PHE A 604 16.12 -0.92 -14.60
CA PHE A 604 15.39 0.34 -14.74
C PHE A 604 13.87 0.10 -14.77
N ALA A 605 13.11 0.89 -14.02
CA ALA A 605 11.66 0.80 -13.97
C ALA A 605 10.95 1.98 -14.64
N VAL A 606 9.88 1.72 -15.37
CA VAL A 606 8.98 2.73 -15.92
C VAL A 606 7.63 2.56 -15.26
N ALA A 607 7.26 3.52 -14.41
CA ALA A 607 6.03 3.51 -13.66
C ALA A 607 4.97 4.42 -14.30
N ILE A 608 3.75 3.90 -14.49
CA ILE A 608 2.66 4.58 -15.20
C ILE A 608 1.61 5.06 -14.18
N GLU A 609 1.85 6.19 -13.52
CA GLU A 609 0.85 6.81 -12.61
C GLU A 609 1.14 8.30 -12.35
N ALA A 610 0.10 9.08 -12.08
CA ALA A 610 0.19 10.49 -11.67
C ALA A 610 0.53 10.69 -10.17
N GLY A 611 0.61 9.61 -9.39
CA GLY A 611 0.86 9.63 -7.94
C GLY A 611 2.34 9.53 -7.54
N THR A 612 2.69 10.10 -6.39
CA THR A 612 4.03 9.94 -5.80
C THR A 612 4.18 8.56 -5.17
N GLN A 613 4.80 7.63 -5.90
CA GLN A 613 5.14 6.31 -5.38
C GLN A 613 6.42 6.40 -4.53
N ALA A 614 6.26 6.70 -3.23
CA ALA A 614 7.37 6.86 -2.27
C ALA A 614 8.31 5.63 -2.15
N TYR A 615 7.89 4.47 -2.68
CA TYR A 615 8.64 3.22 -2.64
C TYR A 615 9.48 2.95 -3.89
N LEU A 616 9.22 3.57 -5.06
CA LEU A 616 10.05 3.36 -6.27
C LEU A 616 11.52 3.73 -6.08
N PRO A 617 11.86 4.88 -5.45
CA PRO A 617 13.26 5.20 -5.14
C PRO A 617 13.89 4.19 -4.18
N TYR A 618 13.08 3.53 -3.33
CA TYR A 618 13.54 2.49 -2.43
C TYR A 618 13.79 1.17 -3.17
N LEU A 619 12.96 0.80 -4.16
CA LEU A 619 13.13 -0.42 -4.96
C LEU A 619 14.30 -0.32 -5.94
N PHE A 620 14.29 0.71 -6.78
CA PHE A 620 15.19 0.85 -7.92
C PHE A 620 16.30 1.89 -7.68
N GLY A 621 16.29 2.63 -6.57
CA GLY A 621 17.26 3.70 -6.33
C GLY A 621 16.92 4.99 -7.09
N ARG A 622 17.65 6.08 -6.80
CA ARG A 622 17.32 7.44 -7.28
C ARG A 622 17.32 7.60 -8.80
N ASN A 623 18.21 6.91 -9.51
CA ASN A 623 18.34 6.98 -10.98
C ASN A 623 17.83 5.72 -11.69
N GLY A 624 17.14 4.83 -10.98
CA GLY A 624 16.70 3.54 -11.51
C GLY A 624 15.25 3.51 -11.98
N TYR A 625 14.57 4.65 -12.08
CA TYR A 625 13.17 4.68 -12.50
C TYR A 625 12.81 5.97 -13.27
N ALA A 626 11.74 5.89 -14.07
CA ALA A 626 11.07 7.02 -14.70
C ALA A 626 9.56 6.97 -14.39
N LEU A 627 8.99 8.13 -14.05
CA LEU A 627 7.55 8.31 -13.89
C LEU A 627 6.95 8.83 -15.18
N VAL A 628 6.00 8.09 -15.73
CA VAL A 628 5.20 8.50 -16.89
C VAL A 628 3.80 8.82 -16.39
N PRO A 629 3.41 10.11 -16.34
CA PRO A 629 2.16 10.52 -15.68
C PRO A 629 0.89 10.07 -16.41
N ARG A 630 1.03 9.67 -17.69
CA ARG A 630 -0.08 9.28 -18.56
C ARG A 630 0.32 8.11 -19.47
N PRO A 631 -0.47 7.03 -19.54
CA PRO A 631 -0.19 5.87 -20.39
C PRO A 631 0.10 6.23 -21.85
N GLU A 632 -0.60 7.23 -22.41
CA GLU A 632 -0.49 7.66 -23.80
C GLU A 632 0.91 8.17 -24.13
N ARG A 633 1.62 8.68 -23.13
CA ARG A 633 2.99 9.18 -23.27
C ARG A 633 4.04 8.08 -23.20
N LEU A 634 3.67 6.85 -22.84
CA LEU A 634 4.61 5.73 -22.72
C LEU A 634 5.31 5.45 -24.05
N ALA A 635 4.56 5.42 -25.15
CA ALA A 635 5.10 5.19 -26.49
C ALA A 635 6.13 6.26 -26.90
N GLU A 636 5.97 7.49 -26.41
CA GLU A 636 6.91 8.59 -26.66
C GLU A 636 8.09 8.61 -25.69
N ALA A 637 7.87 8.21 -24.44
CA ALA A 637 8.86 8.25 -23.36
C ALA A 637 9.88 7.10 -23.45
N LEU A 638 9.45 5.89 -23.82
CA LEU A 638 10.33 4.72 -23.92
C LEU A 638 11.59 4.96 -24.79
N PRO A 639 11.52 5.54 -26.00
CA PRO A 639 12.71 5.89 -26.78
C PRO A 639 13.65 6.86 -26.07
N MET A 640 13.09 7.86 -25.37
CA MET A 640 13.89 8.88 -24.68
C MET A 640 14.60 8.28 -23.46
N ILE A 641 13.88 7.47 -22.68
CA ILE A 641 14.42 6.74 -21.53
C ILE A 641 15.53 5.80 -22.00
N TYR A 642 15.28 5.04 -23.06
CA TYR A 642 16.29 4.14 -23.64
C TYR A 642 17.55 4.90 -24.06
N ARG A 643 17.41 6.04 -24.74
CA ARG A 643 18.54 6.89 -25.13
C ARG A 643 19.39 7.30 -23.93
N GLN A 644 18.76 7.73 -22.83
CA GLN A 644 19.46 8.12 -21.61
C GLN A 644 20.27 6.95 -21.04
N LEU A 645 19.65 5.76 -20.93
CA LEU A 645 20.26 4.56 -20.37
C LEU A 645 21.42 3.98 -21.18
N VAL A 646 21.43 4.22 -22.50
CA VAL A 646 22.51 3.75 -23.38
C VAL A 646 23.66 4.76 -23.44
N THR A 647 23.39 6.05 -23.24
CA THR A 647 24.39 7.12 -23.31
C THR A 647 25.15 7.31 -21.99
N GLU A 648 24.49 7.08 -20.86
CA GLU A 648 25.11 6.92 -19.54
C GLU A 648 25.80 5.55 -19.41
#